data_AF-A0A246SJA1-F1
#
_entry.id   AF-A0A246SJA1-F1
#
_cell.length_a   1.000
_cell.length_b   1.000
_cell.length_c   1.000
_cell.angle_alpha   90.00
_cell.angle_beta   90.00
_cell.angle_gamma   90.00
#
_symmetry.space_group_name_H-M   'P 1'
#
loop_
_entity.id
_entity.type
_entity.pdbx_description
1 polymer ?
#
loop_
_entity_poly.entity_id
_entity_poly.type
_entity_poly.pdbx_seq_one_letter_code
_entity_poly.pdbx_strand_id
1 'polypeptide(L)'
;MPNSPESSGDSISGSSSDRNQRPDSTAPAAASASPRTTQRDGPQPPNGAFGQTRQAARTLLRAIRQDVQASSAVAKIKTAALFCGTKLRRSIRPGMASAPLTGVATALARAARRIRDRRSKPRESRQSASFIAGWRKFALGFVFLVCLIVGSVLVWALKDVPWSEIRDGTLKPVVVLETADGAPLVRQGPYQGPYARYEQFPPHLIDAVLSIEDRRFMDHFGIDPRGIGRALLRNLEAGSVVEGGSTITQQLIKLQYLDSDRTIKRKIQEVVIAFWLEWKLGKAEILTRYLNSVYLGAGATGMPAAARIYFNKDIGALNLPESAMLAGLLRAPSQWNPIDNFEGARQRTMVVLDAMAANGKITAPEAAEAKTSFARLHPTTPTPRSGSWFADWISSQASEIAGSSPGSTTVRTTLVPQLQQSAERIVKKALDGEGKTVGASQAALVAMTPDGAVVAMVGGRDYKASQFNRAVTAMRQPGSTFKLFVYYAALKAGLTLSDRVLDAPIDIDGWSPENSGGSYRGWVTLAEAFARSLNAASVALAQEVGLDNVIAAARELGIDAPMANTPSLALGTSEVNLLNLTSAYASVQLGRAPVKPWGIIDFQAGGQPKTFRVGAQSKPNVDLSPYQSDLLGLLQLVIERGTGRGADPGTFAAGKTGTSQDNRDAWFVGFTDTLVVGVWVGNDDDAPMKGVTGGTLPAHIWRDFMREATGEATLNGVRSAEAADDDQGAPQSCNITACSRSYRSFRPSDCTYQPYSGGRRLCEK
;
A
#
# COMPACT_ATOMS: atom_id res chain seq x y z
N MET A 1 10.78 -69.38 9.39
CA MET A 1 11.36 -70.22 10.45
C MET A 1 12.66 -70.83 9.93
N PRO A 2 13.69 -71.05 10.77
CA PRO A 2 14.00 -70.44 12.07
C PRO A 2 15.18 -69.43 11.85
N ASN A 3 16.06 -69.01 12.77
CA ASN A 3 16.11 -69.13 14.24
C ASN A 3 16.82 -67.90 14.86
N SER A 4 16.76 -67.75 16.19
CA SER A 4 17.74 -67.02 17.03
C SER A 4 18.69 -68.03 17.72
N PRO A 5 19.78 -67.58 18.38
CA PRO A 5 19.75 -67.26 19.83
C PRO A 5 20.51 -65.95 20.16
N GLU A 6 20.19 -65.14 21.18
CA GLU A 6 20.17 -65.35 22.65
C GLU A 6 21.53 -65.47 23.37
N SER A 7 21.90 -64.37 24.04
CA SER A 7 22.37 -64.29 25.46
C SER A 7 23.76 -64.88 25.83
N SER A 8 24.43 -64.56 26.95
CA SER A 8 24.15 -63.73 28.15
C SER A 8 25.47 -63.46 28.92
N GLY A 9 25.45 -62.63 29.97
CA GLY A 9 26.52 -62.50 30.98
C GLY A 9 27.03 -61.06 31.12
N ASP A 10 26.59 -60.27 32.10
CA ASP A 10 26.94 -60.30 33.54
C ASP A 10 28.23 -59.49 33.86
N SER A 11 28.34 -58.71 34.93
CA SER A 11 27.37 -58.24 35.94
C SER A 11 28.05 -57.16 36.85
N ILE A 12 27.38 -56.78 37.97
CA ILE A 12 27.92 -56.12 39.19
C ILE A 12 27.90 -54.57 39.27
N SER A 13 26.88 -54.09 40.00
CA SER A 13 26.78 -53.00 41.01
C SER A 13 27.64 -51.70 40.96
N GLY A 14 27.18 -50.58 41.52
CA GLY A 14 25.89 -50.26 42.16
C GLY A 14 25.87 -48.86 42.82
N SER A 15 24.68 -48.44 43.30
CA SER A 15 24.37 -47.50 44.42
C SER A 15 25.42 -46.45 44.90
N SER A 16 25.09 -45.20 45.25
CA SER A 16 23.77 -44.52 45.40
C SER A 16 23.92 -43.03 45.79
N SER A 17 22.83 -42.28 45.60
CA SER A 17 22.27 -41.25 46.53
C SER A 17 23.06 -40.02 47.02
N ASP A 18 22.36 -38.88 46.86
CA ASP A 18 22.14 -37.79 47.84
C ASP A 18 23.20 -36.68 48.11
N ARG A 19 22.78 -35.46 47.71
CA ARG A 19 22.43 -34.32 48.60
C ARG A 19 23.53 -33.52 49.33
N ASN A 20 23.51 -32.22 49.00
CA ASN A 20 23.65 -31.04 49.87
C ASN A 20 25.03 -30.46 50.27
N GLN A 21 24.95 -29.16 50.58
CA GLN A 21 25.83 -28.33 51.44
C GLN A 21 27.16 -27.76 50.88
N ARG A 22 27.09 -26.44 50.60
CA ARG A 22 28.10 -25.39 50.84
C ARG A 22 28.51 -25.36 52.34
N PRO A 23 29.70 -24.86 52.77
CA PRO A 23 29.97 -23.39 52.82
C PRO A 23 31.43 -22.87 52.70
N ASP A 24 31.53 -21.56 52.45
CA ASP A 24 32.49 -20.51 52.91
C ASP A 24 34.03 -20.76 52.91
N SER A 25 34.94 -19.78 52.80
CA SER A 25 34.94 -18.32 53.04
C SER A 25 36.06 -17.67 52.16
N THR A 26 36.10 -16.36 51.85
CA THR A 26 36.33 -15.22 52.77
C THR A 26 36.03 -13.87 52.08
N ALA A 27 35.64 -12.86 52.89
CA ALA A 27 35.55 -11.43 52.53
C ALA A 27 36.43 -10.61 53.51
N PRO A 28 36.61 -9.28 53.30
CA PRO A 28 35.73 -8.28 53.94
C PRO A 28 35.27 -7.16 52.98
N ALA A 29 34.05 -6.62 53.01
CA ALA A 29 33.34 -5.81 54.05
C ALA A 29 33.74 -4.30 54.01
N ALA A 30 32.86 -3.29 54.20
CA ALA A 30 31.43 -3.24 54.54
C ALA A 30 30.74 -1.89 54.15
N ALA A 31 29.40 -1.88 54.14
CA ALA A 31 28.48 -0.80 54.61
C ALA A 31 28.52 0.64 53.97
N SER A 32 27.43 1.43 53.92
CA SER A 32 25.98 1.20 54.07
C SER A 32 25.15 2.45 53.68
N ALA A 33 23.83 2.26 53.48
CA ALA A 33 22.73 3.24 53.62
C ALA A 33 22.50 4.37 52.58
N SER A 34 21.23 4.49 52.15
CA SER A 34 20.64 5.61 51.38
C SER A 34 20.55 6.90 52.23
N PRO A 35 20.48 8.10 51.61
CA PRO A 35 19.15 8.66 51.31
C PRO A 35 19.03 9.65 50.12
N ARG A 36 17.77 9.87 49.70
CA ARG A 36 17.18 11.09 49.08
C ARG A 36 17.86 11.74 47.85
N THR A 37 17.17 11.57 46.72
CA THR A 37 16.81 12.60 45.72
C THR A 37 17.43 14.00 45.88
N THR A 38 18.29 14.39 44.95
CA THR A 38 18.33 15.76 44.42
C THR A 38 18.43 15.75 42.90
N GLN A 39 17.75 16.70 42.28
CA GLN A 39 17.52 16.82 40.84
C GLN A 39 18.63 17.67 40.22
N ARG A 40 19.17 17.25 39.07
CA ARG A 40 20.01 18.11 38.21
C ARG A 40 19.52 18.03 36.78
N ASP A 41 19.23 19.19 36.21
CA ASP A 41 18.55 19.32 34.93
C ASP A 41 19.49 19.10 33.73
N GLY A 42 19.01 18.32 32.76
CA GLY A 42 19.51 18.27 31.38
C GLY A 42 18.57 19.02 30.43
N PRO A 43 19.03 19.42 29.24
CA PRO A 43 18.40 20.49 28.46
C PRO A 43 17.01 20.14 27.88
N GLN A 44 16.10 21.11 27.92
CA GLN A 44 14.79 21.02 27.26
C GLN A 44 14.91 21.07 25.73
N PRO A 45 14.09 20.29 24.99
CA PRO A 45 13.97 20.42 23.53
C PRO A 45 13.23 21.71 23.13
N PRO A 46 13.43 22.22 21.90
CA PRO A 46 12.91 23.51 21.48
C PRO A 46 11.38 23.56 21.38
N ASN A 47 10.81 24.70 21.76
CA ASN A 47 9.36 24.94 21.73
C ASN A 47 8.81 24.91 20.30
N GLY A 48 8.15 23.81 19.91
CA GLY A 48 7.44 23.70 18.63
C GLY A 48 6.29 24.71 18.49
N ALA A 49 5.89 24.97 17.24
CA ALA A 49 4.97 26.05 16.83
C ALA A 49 3.57 26.08 17.51
N PHE A 50 3.19 25.03 18.24
CA PHE A 50 1.96 24.96 19.04
C PHE A 50 2.07 25.58 20.45
N GLY A 51 3.28 25.92 20.92
CA GLY A 51 3.48 26.59 22.21
C GLY A 51 2.97 28.04 22.21
N GLN A 52 3.34 28.80 21.19
CA GLN A 52 2.96 30.21 21.05
C GLN A 52 1.45 30.39 20.86
N THR A 53 0.78 29.50 20.12
CA THR A 53 -0.69 29.51 19.96
C THR A 53 -1.41 29.21 21.28
N ARG A 54 -0.88 28.31 22.14
CA ARG A 54 -1.43 28.08 23.49
C ARG A 54 -1.26 29.28 24.42
N GLN A 55 -0.14 30.02 24.32
CA GLN A 55 0.01 31.28 25.04
C GLN A 55 -0.95 32.36 24.51
N ALA A 56 -1.02 32.57 23.20
CA ALA A 56 -1.93 33.53 22.58
C ALA A 56 -3.41 33.26 22.96
N ALA A 57 -3.85 32.01 22.93
CA ALA A 57 -5.20 31.63 23.35
C ALA A 57 -5.46 31.89 24.85
N ARG A 58 -4.47 31.67 25.72
CA ARG A 58 -4.57 32.00 27.16
C ARG A 58 -4.59 33.51 27.41
N THR A 59 -3.84 34.29 26.64
CA THR A 59 -3.86 35.76 26.72
C THR A 59 -5.20 36.30 26.22
N LEU A 60 -5.73 35.78 25.11
CA LEU A 60 -7.05 36.14 24.59
C LEU A 60 -8.17 35.77 25.58
N LEU A 61 -8.14 34.58 26.19
CA LEU A 61 -9.09 34.19 27.23
C LEU A 61 -8.99 35.04 28.50
N ARG A 62 -7.80 35.54 28.86
CA ARG A 62 -7.65 36.51 29.97
C ARG A 62 -8.22 37.89 29.59
N ALA A 63 -7.95 38.38 28.39
CA ALA A 63 -8.48 39.65 27.89
C ALA A 63 -10.03 39.62 27.84
N ILE A 64 -10.62 38.59 27.23
CA ILE A 64 -12.09 38.41 27.18
C ILE A 64 -12.68 38.33 28.61
N ARG A 65 -12.02 37.66 29.55
CA ARG A 65 -12.49 37.56 30.94
C ARG A 65 -12.40 38.90 31.68
N GLN A 66 -11.41 39.73 31.37
CA GLN A 66 -11.29 41.09 31.89
C GLN A 66 -12.32 42.03 31.26
N ASP A 67 -12.57 41.95 29.95
CA ASP A 67 -13.60 42.74 29.26
C ASP A 67 -15.02 42.39 29.72
N VAL A 68 -15.33 41.11 29.99
CA VAL A 68 -16.61 40.68 30.58
C VAL A 68 -16.77 41.18 32.03
N GLN A 69 -15.68 41.27 32.80
CA GLN A 69 -15.71 41.87 34.14
C GLN A 69 -15.82 43.41 34.09
N ALA A 70 -15.19 44.09 33.14
CA ALA A 70 -15.36 45.52 32.91
C ALA A 70 -16.79 45.86 32.42
N SER A 71 -17.36 45.02 31.55
CA SER A 71 -18.72 45.18 31.02
C SER A 71 -19.81 44.97 32.06
N SER A 72 -19.54 44.23 33.15
CA SER A 72 -20.49 44.02 34.25
C SER A 72 -20.44 45.10 35.34
N ALA A 73 -19.44 46.00 35.31
CA ALA A 73 -19.36 47.15 36.22
C ALA A 73 -20.26 48.34 35.80
N VAL A 74 -20.60 48.46 34.51
CA VAL A 74 -21.41 49.59 33.98
C VAL A 74 -22.92 49.35 34.15
N ALA A 75 -23.36 48.13 34.45
CA ALA A 75 -24.78 47.77 34.61
C ALA A 75 -25.33 47.91 36.06
N LYS A 76 -24.59 48.50 37.00
CA LYS A 76 -24.99 48.62 38.42
C LYS A 76 -24.96 50.04 39.01
N ILE A 77 -25.34 51.06 38.22
CA ILE A 77 -25.67 52.39 38.76
C ILE A 77 -26.95 52.95 38.10
N LYS A 78 -28.14 52.49 38.53
CA LYS A 78 -29.41 53.27 38.53
C LYS A 78 -30.65 52.54 39.14
N THR A 79 -30.56 52.05 40.38
CA THR A 79 -31.76 51.74 41.20
C THR A 79 -31.43 51.66 42.69
N ALA A 80 -31.19 52.80 43.34
CA ALA A 80 -31.10 52.93 44.81
C ALA A 80 -31.28 54.39 45.26
N ALA A 81 -32.44 54.97 45.00
CA ALA A 81 -32.94 56.15 45.70
C ALA A 81 -34.47 56.02 45.77
N LEU A 82 -35.05 56.35 46.94
CA LEU A 82 -36.38 55.93 47.39
C LEU A 82 -36.48 54.40 47.64
N PHE A 83 -36.82 53.88 48.82
CA PHE A 83 -37.36 54.50 50.04
C PHE A 83 -36.65 54.03 51.32
N CYS A 84 -36.33 54.97 52.21
CA CYS A 84 -36.33 54.72 53.66
C CYS A 84 -37.75 55.02 54.16
N GLY A 85 -38.35 54.16 54.99
CA GLY A 85 -39.78 54.30 55.33
C GLY A 85 -40.36 53.13 56.14
N THR A 86 -39.72 52.83 57.28
CA THR A 86 -40.15 51.87 58.30
C THR A 86 -41.66 51.83 58.59
N LYS A 87 -42.25 50.65 58.88
CA LYS A 87 -42.46 50.21 60.29
C LYS A 87 -43.02 48.78 60.47
N LEU A 88 -42.94 48.38 61.73
CA LEU A 88 -43.15 47.06 62.33
C LEU A 88 -44.63 46.69 62.59
N ARG A 89 -44.88 45.38 62.67
CA ARG A 89 -45.78 44.64 63.61
C ARG A 89 -47.30 44.92 63.68
N ARG A 90 -48.02 43.80 63.47
CA ARG A 90 -49.06 43.15 64.31
C ARG A 90 -50.41 43.84 64.67
N SER A 91 -51.42 42.96 64.55
CA SER A 91 -52.62 42.74 65.38
C SER A 91 -53.91 43.56 65.19
N ILE A 92 -54.89 42.88 64.56
CA ILE A 92 -56.21 42.53 65.12
C ILE A 92 -57.16 43.70 65.50
N ARG A 93 -58.20 43.88 64.66
CA ARG A 93 -59.67 43.99 64.91
C ARG A 93 -60.22 44.87 66.09
N PRO A 94 -61.53 45.19 66.09
CA PRO A 94 -62.43 45.60 64.99
C PRO A 94 -63.30 46.81 65.39
N GLY A 95 -64.15 47.34 64.51
CA GLY A 95 -65.15 48.33 64.93
C GLY A 95 -66.07 48.87 63.84
N MET A 96 -67.35 48.53 63.96
CA MET A 96 -68.59 49.12 63.42
C MET A 96 -68.45 50.55 62.81
N ALA A 97 -68.85 50.82 61.56
CA ALA A 97 -70.23 50.85 61.01
C ALA A 97 -70.99 52.18 61.27
N SER A 98 -71.90 52.51 60.34
CA SER A 98 -72.64 53.78 60.12
C SER A 98 -71.86 54.83 59.30
N ALA A 99 -72.17 55.13 58.03
CA ALA A 99 -73.43 55.53 57.34
C ALA A 99 -73.54 57.08 57.24
N PRO A 100 -74.41 57.68 56.39
CA PRO A 100 -73.91 58.42 55.22
C PRO A 100 -74.37 59.89 55.18
N LEU A 101 -73.88 60.68 54.20
CA LEU A 101 -74.67 61.59 53.33
C LEU A 101 -73.79 62.60 52.56
N THR A 102 -74.25 62.96 51.36
CA THR A 102 -73.99 64.22 50.61
C THR A 102 -72.55 64.76 50.51
N GLY A 103 -71.93 64.64 49.32
CA GLY A 103 -70.58 65.17 49.06
C GLY A 103 -70.24 65.35 47.57
N VAL A 104 -71.02 66.16 46.86
CA VAL A 104 -70.71 66.74 45.53
C VAL A 104 -70.50 65.75 44.36
N ALA A 105 -71.54 65.62 43.56
CA ALA A 105 -71.44 65.11 42.20
C ALA A 105 -70.62 66.07 41.32
N THR A 106 -69.42 65.64 40.89
CA THR A 106 -68.77 66.11 39.64
C THR A 106 -67.75 65.10 39.12
N ALA A 107 -68.15 63.83 39.05
CA ALA A 107 -67.64 62.99 37.98
C ALA A 107 -68.21 63.51 36.64
N LEU A 108 -67.48 63.31 35.55
CA LEU A 108 -67.91 63.57 34.16
C LEU A 108 -68.14 65.07 33.79
N ALA A 109 -67.16 65.69 33.13
CA ALA A 109 -67.18 65.80 31.65
C ALA A 109 -66.31 66.96 31.11
N ARG A 110 -65.63 66.68 30.00
CA ARG A 110 -65.36 67.62 28.87
C ARG A 110 -65.00 69.09 29.19
N ALA A 111 -63.73 69.38 29.38
CA ALA A 111 -63.06 70.59 28.84
C ALA A 111 -61.53 70.41 29.03
N ALA A 112 -60.70 70.18 28.02
CA ALA A 112 -60.75 70.68 26.65
C ALA A 112 -60.96 72.20 26.60
N ARG A 113 -60.04 72.96 27.21
CA ARG A 113 -59.75 74.33 26.79
C ARG A 113 -58.26 74.63 26.96
N ARG A 114 -57.60 74.70 25.80
CA ARG A 114 -56.66 75.76 25.35
C ARG A 114 -55.53 76.10 26.33
N ILE A 115 -54.28 75.76 26.00
CA ILE A 115 -53.36 76.55 25.13
C ILE A 115 -52.93 77.87 25.79
N ARG A 116 -51.68 78.29 25.54
CA ARG A 116 -51.10 79.61 25.88
C ARG A 116 -50.66 79.68 27.36
N ASP A 117 -49.43 80.05 27.71
CA ASP A 117 -48.27 80.44 26.90
C ASP A 117 -46.98 80.33 27.73
N ARG A 118 -45.85 79.94 27.13
CA ARG A 118 -44.63 80.78 27.07
C ARG A 118 -43.44 80.04 26.44
N ARG A 119 -43.11 80.50 25.23
CA ARG A 119 -41.86 80.29 24.52
C ARG A 119 -40.63 80.64 25.38
N SER A 120 -39.59 79.82 25.31
CA SER A 120 -38.21 80.30 25.18
C SER A 120 -37.51 79.48 24.07
N LYS A 121 -36.57 80.12 23.36
CA LYS A 121 -36.11 79.66 22.04
C LYS A 121 -35.07 78.53 22.13
N PRO A 122 -35.04 77.57 21.17
CA PRO A 122 -33.87 76.70 21.01
C PRO A 122 -32.71 77.50 20.40
N ARG A 123 -31.49 77.26 20.92
CA ARG A 123 -30.23 77.63 20.26
C ARG A 123 -29.52 76.34 19.86
N GLU A 124 -28.85 76.35 18.71
CA GLU A 124 -28.40 75.17 17.98
C GLU A 124 -27.42 74.26 18.75
N SER A 125 -27.49 72.95 18.50
CA SER A 125 -26.32 72.05 18.56
C SER A 125 -26.34 71.07 17.39
N ARG A 126 -25.75 71.52 16.28
CA ARG A 126 -25.78 70.86 14.96
C ARG A 126 -24.70 69.76 14.82
N GLN A 127 -24.54 68.90 15.83
CA GLN A 127 -23.40 67.96 15.93
C GLN A 127 -23.74 66.47 16.12
N SER A 128 -24.97 66.08 16.48
CA SER A 128 -25.27 64.65 16.77
C SER A 128 -25.65 63.79 15.54
N ALA A 129 -25.84 64.39 14.36
CA ALA A 129 -26.27 63.68 13.15
C ALA A 129 -25.11 63.00 12.37
N SER A 130 -23.87 63.45 12.53
CA SER A 130 -22.70 62.91 11.81
C SER A 130 -22.20 61.57 12.36
N PHE A 131 -22.36 61.33 13.67
CA PHE A 131 -21.81 60.15 14.34
C PHE A 131 -22.51 58.84 13.90
N ILE A 132 -23.85 58.84 13.82
CA ILE A 132 -24.65 57.68 13.40
C ILE A 132 -24.46 57.39 11.90
N ALA A 133 -24.27 58.43 11.08
CA ALA A 133 -23.95 58.28 9.66
C ALA A 133 -22.55 57.70 9.44
N GLY A 134 -21.57 58.09 10.26
CA GLY A 134 -20.22 57.52 10.26
C GLY A 134 -20.21 56.03 10.59
N TRP A 135 -20.92 55.62 11.65
CA TRP A 135 -21.02 54.21 12.04
C TRP A 135 -21.69 53.33 10.98
N ARG A 136 -22.72 53.83 10.28
CA ARG A 136 -23.32 53.11 9.13
C ARG A 136 -22.34 52.93 7.98
N LYS A 137 -21.57 53.96 7.61
CA LYS A 137 -20.53 53.85 6.57
C LYS A 137 -19.40 52.90 6.99
N PHE A 138 -19.00 52.92 8.26
CA PHE A 138 -17.98 52.02 8.80
C PHE A 138 -18.45 50.56 8.83
N ALA A 139 -19.71 50.30 9.22
CA ALA A 139 -20.30 48.97 9.19
C ALA A 139 -20.46 48.43 7.76
N LEU A 140 -20.91 49.25 6.80
CA LEU A 140 -20.96 48.89 5.38
C LEU A 140 -19.56 48.62 4.79
N GLY A 141 -18.57 49.46 5.11
CA GLY A 141 -17.18 49.26 4.71
C GLY A 141 -16.57 47.98 5.31
N PHE A 142 -16.87 47.68 6.57
CA PHE A 142 -16.44 46.45 7.24
C PHE A 142 -17.09 45.20 6.61
N VAL A 143 -18.41 45.23 6.34
CA VAL A 143 -19.10 44.12 5.65
C VAL A 143 -18.52 43.93 4.24
N PHE A 144 -18.29 45.01 3.49
CA PHE A 144 -17.68 44.93 2.16
C PHE A 144 -16.26 44.35 2.21
N LEU A 145 -15.43 44.78 3.18
CA LEU A 145 -14.10 44.24 3.40
C LEU A 145 -14.13 42.74 3.77
N VAL A 146 -15.06 42.33 4.65
CA VAL A 146 -15.26 40.91 5.00
C VAL A 146 -15.71 40.11 3.77
N CYS A 147 -16.63 40.62 2.95
CA CYS A 147 -17.03 39.98 1.70
C CYS A 147 -15.87 39.87 0.70
N LEU A 148 -15.01 40.90 0.59
CA LEU A 148 -13.79 40.87 -0.23
C LEU A 148 -12.79 39.82 0.26
N ILE A 149 -12.56 39.74 1.57
CA ILE A 149 -11.66 38.75 2.18
C ILE A 149 -12.21 37.33 1.96
N VAL A 150 -13.49 37.10 2.25
CA VAL A 150 -14.14 35.79 2.03
C VAL A 150 -14.13 35.41 0.56
N GLY A 151 -14.42 36.34 -0.35
CA GLY A 151 -14.34 36.12 -1.80
C GLY A 151 -12.92 35.79 -2.26
N SER A 152 -11.92 36.51 -1.76
CA SER A 152 -10.50 36.26 -2.08
C SER A 152 -10.03 34.88 -1.58
N VAL A 153 -10.43 34.50 -0.36
CA VAL A 153 -10.15 33.18 0.22
C VAL A 153 -10.86 32.07 -0.56
N LEU A 154 -12.11 32.29 -1.01
CA LEU A 154 -12.83 31.34 -1.85
C LEU A 154 -12.16 31.18 -3.23
N VAL A 155 -11.78 32.27 -3.90
CA VAL A 155 -11.06 32.20 -5.19
C VAL A 155 -9.72 31.46 -5.02
N TRP A 156 -8.95 31.78 -3.98
CA TRP A 156 -7.69 31.10 -3.67
C TRP A 156 -7.85 29.61 -3.33
N ALA A 157 -8.96 29.24 -2.66
CA ALA A 157 -9.26 27.85 -2.34
C ALA A 157 -9.79 27.06 -3.54
N LEU A 158 -10.62 27.67 -4.40
CA LEU A 158 -11.37 26.97 -5.46
C LEU A 158 -10.67 26.98 -6.83
N LYS A 159 -9.63 27.80 -7.04
CA LYS A 159 -8.88 27.85 -8.32
C LYS A 159 -8.20 26.53 -8.72
N ASP A 160 -7.86 25.69 -7.74
CA ASP A 160 -7.15 24.42 -7.97
C ASP A 160 -8.09 23.20 -7.80
N VAL A 161 -9.40 23.40 -7.84
CA VAL A 161 -10.38 22.31 -7.75
C VAL A 161 -10.61 21.70 -9.14
N PRO A 162 -10.54 20.37 -9.32
CA PRO A 162 -10.71 19.70 -10.62
C PRO A 162 -12.19 19.63 -11.04
N TRP A 163 -12.76 20.80 -11.38
CA TRP A 163 -14.19 20.95 -11.71
C TRP A 163 -14.64 20.08 -12.89
N SER A 164 -13.76 19.75 -13.84
CA SER A 164 -14.06 18.83 -14.95
C SER A 164 -14.31 17.40 -14.45
N GLU A 165 -13.40 16.83 -13.67
CA GLU A 165 -13.50 15.47 -13.13
C GLU A 165 -14.72 15.33 -12.20
N ILE A 166 -14.93 16.33 -11.34
CA ILE A 166 -16.10 16.43 -10.45
C ILE A 166 -17.41 16.56 -11.24
N ARG A 167 -17.40 17.25 -12.39
CA ARG A 167 -18.58 17.42 -13.25
C ARG A 167 -18.89 16.16 -14.05
N ASP A 168 -17.87 15.51 -14.58
CA ASP A 168 -18.02 14.38 -15.48
C ASP A 168 -18.18 13.06 -14.70
N GLY A 169 -17.95 13.09 -13.37
CA GLY A 169 -18.32 12.02 -12.43
C GLY A 169 -17.42 10.79 -12.53
N THR A 170 -16.21 10.96 -13.04
CA THR A 170 -15.22 9.91 -13.30
C THR A 170 -14.80 9.20 -12.02
N LEU A 171 -15.30 7.98 -11.83
CA LEU A 171 -14.74 7.02 -10.88
C LEU A 171 -13.28 6.73 -11.29
N LYS A 172 -12.36 6.68 -10.33
CA LYS A 172 -10.98 6.28 -10.58
C LYS A 172 -10.95 4.87 -11.19
N PRO A 173 -10.14 4.61 -12.24
CA PRO A 173 -10.09 3.30 -12.87
C PRO A 173 -9.75 2.20 -11.88
N VAL A 174 -10.43 1.05 -12.01
CA VAL A 174 -10.15 -0.17 -11.25
C VAL A 174 -9.36 -1.11 -12.14
N VAL A 175 -8.21 -1.61 -11.69
CA VAL A 175 -7.38 -2.54 -12.49
C VAL A 175 -7.59 -3.96 -11.98
N VAL A 176 -8.12 -4.84 -12.84
CA VAL A 176 -8.35 -6.25 -12.51
C VAL A 176 -7.24 -7.06 -13.16
N LEU A 177 -6.24 -7.52 -12.38
CA LEU A 177 -5.24 -8.44 -12.92
C LEU A 177 -5.79 -9.87 -12.91
N GLU A 178 -5.66 -10.56 -14.03
CA GLU A 178 -6.02 -11.97 -14.22
C GLU A 178 -4.76 -12.79 -14.51
N THR A 179 -4.72 -14.04 -14.07
CA THR A 179 -3.68 -15.02 -14.41
C THR A 179 -3.83 -15.49 -15.86
N ALA A 180 -2.87 -16.27 -16.36
CA ALA A 180 -2.87 -16.71 -17.76
C ALA A 180 -4.15 -17.48 -18.16
N ASP A 181 -4.73 -18.22 -17.20
CA ASP A 181 -6.00 -18.96 -17.29
C ASP A 181 -7.26 -18.11 -17.06
N GLY A 182 -7.13 -16.78 -16.94
CA GLY A 182 -8.26 -15.85 -16.75
C GLY A 182 -8.83 -15.81 -15.33
N ALA A 183 -8.25 -16.54 -14.37
CA ALA A 183 -8.67 -16.42 -12.97
C ALA A 183 -8.15 -15.08 -12.39
N PRO A 184 -8.90 -14.39 -11.50
CA PRO A 184 -8.46 -13.09 -10.98
C PRO A 184 -7.26 -13.24 -10.06
N LEU A 185 -6.06 -12.81 -10.49
CA LEU A 185 -4.78 -12.92 -9.78
C LEU A 185 -4.77 -12.08 -8.50
N VAL A 186 -4.84 -10.76 -8.69
CA VAL A 186 -4.87 -9.71 -7.68
C VAL A 186 -5.60 -8.55 -8.34
N ARG A 187 -6.67 -8.02 -7.75
CA ARG A 187 -7.25 -6.77 -8.25
C ARG A 187 -6.44 -5.62 -7.65
N GLN A 188 -5.90 -4.75 -8.50
CA GLN A 188 -5.05 -3.63 -8.13
C GLN A 188 -5.76 -2.28 -8.26
N GLY A 189 -5.28 -1.35 -7.44
CA GLY A 189 -6.23 -0.54 -6.68
C GLY A 189 -6.93 -1.40 -5.62
N PRO A 190 -7.68 -0.80 -4.70
CA PRO A 190 -8.49 -1.57 -3.78
C PRO A 190 -9.50 -2.45 -4.55
N TYR A 191 -9.68 -3.70 -4.11
CA TYR A 191 -10.74 -4.59 -4.57
C TYR A 191 -12.07 -3.85 -4.50
N GLN A 192 -12.57 -3.38 -5.64
CA GLN A 192 -13.95 -2.93 -5.76
C GLN A 192 -14.75 -4.13 -6.25
N GLY A 193 -15.78 -4.50 -5.49
CA GLY A 193 -16.76 -5.48 -5.93
C GLY A 193 -17.55 -4.92 -7.12
N PRO A 194 -18.42 -5.73 -7.76
CA PRO A 194 -19.32 -5.20 -8.77
C PRO A 194 -20.10 -4.00 -8.19
N TYR A 195 -20.12 -2.88 -8.92
CA TYR A 195 -20.71 -1.64 -8.43
C TYR A 195 -22.17 -1.86 -8.07
N ALA A 196 -22.46 -1.78 -6.77
CA ALA A 196 -23.80 -2.04 -6.25
C ALA A 196 -24.64 -0.76 -6.35
N ARG A 197 -25.84 -0.90 -6.91
CA ARG A 197 -26.87 0.15 -6.91
C ARG A 197 -27.46 0.30 -5.51
N TYR A 198 -28.12 1.42 -5.24
CA TYR A 198 -28.72 1.73 -3.94
C TYR A 198 -29.61 0.58 -3.42
N GLU A 199 -30.42 -0.01 -4.31
CA GLU A 199 -31.41 -1.04 -4.01
C GLU A 199 -30.78 -2.42 -3.72
N GLN A 200 -29.49 -2.61 -4.04
CA GLN A 200 -28.76 -3.86 -3.81
C GLN A 200 -28.09 -3.90 -2.43
N PHE A 201 -27.97 -2.76 -1.75
CA PHE A 201 -27.50 -2.70 -0.36
C PHE A 201 -28.61 -3.12 0.60
N PRO A 202 -28.35 -4.05 1.54
CA PRO A 202 -29.35 -4.40 2.53
C PRO A 202 -29.76 -3.19 3.40
N PRO A 203 -31.04 -3.02 3.76
CA PRO A 203 -31.49 -1.89 4.58
C PRO A 203 -30.74 -1.76 5.90
N HIS A 204 -30.45 -2.88 6.57
CA HIS A 204 -29.69 -2.92 7.81
C HIS A 204 -28.21 -2.54 7.64
N LEU A 205 -27.62 -2.65 6.45
CA LEU A 205 -26.28 -2.12 6.17
C LEU A 205 -26.32 -0.60 6.03
N ILE A 206 -27.30 -0.06 5.30
CA ILE A 206 -27.52 1.38 5.20
C ILE A 206 -27.72 1.95 6.61
N ASP A 207 -28.61 1.36 7.40
CA ASP A 207 -28.90 1.83 8.76
C ASP A 207 -27.73 1.68 9.74
N ALA A 208 -26.87 0.67 9.57
CA ALA A 208 -25.65 0.54 10.35
C ALA A 208 -24.66 1.67 10.05
N VAL A 209 -24.40 1.95 8.76
CA VAL A 209 -23.50 3.02 8.32
C VAL A 209 -24.02 4.39 8.75
N LEU A 210 -25.29 4.67 8.50
CA LEU A 210 -25.92 5.92 8.94
C LEU A 210 -25.85 6.08 10.46
N SER A 211 -26.13 5.01 11.23
CA SER A 211 -26.13 5.09 12.69
C SER A 211 -24.77 5.42 13.31
N ILE A 212 -23.66 5.02 12.68
CA ILE A 212 -22.30 5.19 13.22
C ILE A 212 -21.50 6.33 12.61
N GLU A 213 -21.69 6.64 11.32
CA GLU A 213 -20.94 7.71 10.62
C GLU A 213 -21.70 9.05 10.59
N ASP A 214 -22.99 9.04 10.20
CA ASP A 214 -23.74 10.27 9.96
C ASP A 214 -25.26 10.06 10.13
N ARG A 215 -25.71 10.05 11.39
CA ARG A 215 -27.09 9.70 11.77
C ARG A 215 -28.18 10.48 11.05
N ARG A 216 -27.89 11.72 10.66
CA ARG A 216 -28.83 12.63 10.01
C ARG A 216 -28.45 12.93 8.57
N PHE A 217 -27.67 12.05 7.95
CA PHE A 217 -27.27 12.17 6.55
C PHE A 217 -28.44 12.51 5.63
N MET A 218 -29.63 11.93 5.87
CA MET A 218 -30.82 12.19 5.06
C MET A 218 -31.51 13.55 5.35
N ASP A 219 -31.25 14.18 6.51
CA ASP A 219 -31.94 15.39 6.96
C ASP A 219 -31.16 16.70 6.70
N HIS A 220 -29.82 16.64 6.71
CA HIS A 220 -28.96 17.81 6.54
C HIS A 220 -28.55 18.02 5.07
N PHE A 221 -27.91 19.13 4.75
CA PHE A 221 -27.47 19.44 3.39
C PHE A 221 -25.99 19.85 3.37
N GLY A 222 -25.14 19.00 2.77
CA GLY A 222 -23.69 19.11 2.66
C GLY A 222 -22.93 18.93 3.98
N ILE A 223 -23.33 19.67 5.02
CA ILE A 223 -22.75 19.70 6.35
C ILE A 223 -23.83 19.55 7.42
N ASP A 224 -23.48 19.04 8.61
CA ASP A 224 -24.37 19.00 9.78
C ASP A 224 -23.95 20.01 10.85
N PRO A 225 -24.50 21.24 10.89
CA PRO A 225 -24.16 22.24 11.91
C PRO A 225 -24.46 21.77 13.33
N ARG A 226 -25.55 21.00 13.52
CA ARG A 226 -25.94 20.43 14.82
C ARG A 226 -25.00 19.29 15.22
N GLY A 227 -24.50 18.52 14.24
CA GLY A 227 -23.52 17.43 14.42
C GLY A 227 -22.14 17.97 14.79
N ILE A 228 -21.69 19.02 14.10
CA ILE A 228 -20.46 19.77 14.41
C ILE A 228 -20.53 20.36 15.82
N GLY A 229 -21.64 21.02 16.18
CA GLY A 229 -21.83 21.59 17.52
C GLY A 229 -21.80 20.54 18.64
N ARG A 230 -22.44 19.38 18.42
CA ARG A 230 -22.42 18.24 19.35
C ARG A 230 -21.01 17.66 19.53
N ALA A 231 -20.30 17.43 18.42
CA ALA A 231 -18.92 16.92 18.45
C ALA A 231 -17.97 17.91 19.14
N LEU A 232 -18.14 19.21 18.92
CA LEU A 232 -17.38 20.26 19.60
C LEU A 232 -17.59 20.23 21.12
N LEU A 233 -18.85 20.14 21.58
CA LEU A 233 -19.17 20.02 23.01
C LEU A 233 -18.53 18.77 23.63
N ARG A 234 -18.69 17.60 23.00
CA ARG A 234 -18.08 16.35 23.49
C ARG A 234 -16.55 16.37 23.52
N ASN A 235 -15.91 16.97 22.52
CA ASN A 235 -14.45 17.06 22.46
C ASN A 235 -13.91 18.09 23.49
N LEU A 236 -14.68 19.11 23.84
CA LEU A 236 -14.35 20.04 24.93
C LEU A 236 -14.51 19.38 26.31
N GLU A 237 -15.58 18.61 26.52
CA GLU A 237 -15.79 17.81 27.75
C GLU A 237 -14.68 16.76 27.95
N ALA A 238 -14.27 16.07 26.89
CA ALA A 238 -13.27 15.00 26.94
C ALA A 238 -11.80 15.46 26.82
N GLY A 239 -11.56 16.77 26.67
CA GLY A 239 -10.21 17.36 26.50
C GLY A 239 -9.42 16.85 25.29
N SER A 240 -10.05 16.12 24.38
CA SER A 240 -9.44 15.37 23.28
C SER A 240 -10.47 15.13 22.16
N VAL A 241 -10.02 14.76 20.96
CA VAL A 241 -10.92 14.48 19.83
C VAL A 241 -11.46 13.05 19.93
N VAL A 242 -12.65 12.90 20.51
CA VAL A 242 -13.35 11.62 20.70
C VAL A 242 -14.35 11.37 19.57
N GLU A 243 -15.05 12.42 19.14
CA GLU A 243 -16.11 12.38 18.14
C GLU A 243 -15.80 13.27 16.92
N GLY A 244 -16.10 12.75 15.72
CA GLY A 244 -15.99 13.45 14.45
C GLY A 244 -17.26 14.21 14.07
N GLY A 245 -17.10 15.37 13.43
CA GLY A 245 -18.22 16.19 12.93
C GLY A 245 -18.29 16.31 11.40
N SER A 246 -17.66 15.40 10.65
CA SER A 246 -17.69 15.41 9.18
C SER A 246 -18.81 14.50 8.65
N THR A 247 -19.50 14.95 7.60
CA THR A 247 -20.62 14.22 6.98
C THR A 247 -20.14 13.17 5.98
N ILE A 248 -20.99 12.20 5.62
CA ILE A 248 -20.68 11.20 4.58
C ILE A 248 -20.28 11.88 3.25
N THR A 249 -20.94 12.97 2.87
CA THR A 249 -20.60 13.76 1.68
C THR A 249 -19.17 14.33 1.75
N GLN A 250 -18.77 14.90 2.89
CA GLN A 250 -17.39 15.37 3.08
C GLN A 250 -16.37 14.21 3.05
N GLN A 251 -16.72 13.04 3.60
CA GLN A 251 -15.88 11.85 3.52
C GLN A 251 -15.71 11.38 2.07
N LEU A 252 -16.80 11.31 1.29
CA LEU A 252 -16.76 10.95 -0.14
C LEU A 252 -15.85 11.90 -0.94
N ILE A 253 -15.94 13.21 -0.70
CA ILE A 253 -15.13 14.20 -1.41
C ILE A 253 -13.64 14.04 -1.09
N LYS A 254 -13.31 13.79 0.17
CA LYS A 254 -11.95 13.48 0.62
C LYS A 254 -11.42 12.16 0.02
N LEU A 255 -12.28 11.19 -0.29
CA LEU A 255 -11.89 9.92 -0.92
C LEU A 255 -11.66 10.06 -2.43
N GLN A 256 -12.53 10.81 -3.13
CA GLN A 256 -12.55 10.85 -4.60
C GLN A 256 -11.78 12.03 -5.22
N TYR A 257 -11.86 13.25 -4.66
CA TYR A 257 -11.55 14.48 -5.39
C TYR A 257 -10.48 15.41 -4.77
N LEU A 258 -9.99 15.15 -3.55
CA LEU A 258 -9.06 16.05 -2.85
C LEU A 258 -7.85 15.30 -2.28
N ASP A 259 -6.68 15.93 -2.36
CA ASP A 259 -5.42 15.36 -1.86
C ASP A 259 -5.34 15.21 -0.33
N SER A 260 -4.39 14.37 0.10
CA SER A 260 -4.18 13.94 1.49
C SER A 260 -3.84 15.07 2.48
N ASP A 261 -3.46 16.24 2.00
CA ASP A 261 -2.96 17.37 2.80
C ASP A 261 -3.96 17.96 3.80
N ARG A 262 -3.60 17.93 5.10
CA ARG A 262 -4.42 18.46 6.20
C ARG A 262 -4.38 19.99 6.31
N THR A 263 -4.84 20.69 5.28
CA THR A 263 -4.88 22.16 5.24
C THR A 263 -6.28 22.72 5.49
N ILE A 264 -6.34 23.97 5.98
CA ILE A 264 -7.61 24.73 6.08
C ILE A 264 -8.22 24.94 4.69
N LYS A 265 -7.38 25.14 3.65
CA LYS A 265 -7.78 25.21 2.24
C LYS A 265 -8.63 24.01 1.83
N ARG A 266 -8.15 22.79 2.11
CA ARG A 266 -8.90 21.57 1.80
C ARG A 266 -10.24 21.53 2.53
N LYS A 267 -10.30 21.94 3.80
CA LYS A 267 -11.59 21.91 4.53
C LYS A 267 -12.60 22.92 3.98
N ILE A 268 -12.17 24.04 3.41
CA ILE A 268 -13.04 24.98 2.67
C ILE A 268 -13.54 24.33 1.37
N GLN A 269 -12.64 23.69 0.60
CA GLN A 269 -13.00 22.94 -0.61
C GLN A 269 -14.02 21.83 -0.30
N GLU A 270 -13.80 21.00 0.73
CA GLU A 270 -14.72 19.96 1.19
C GLU A 270 -16.14 20.51 1.43
N VAL A 271 -16.27 21.70 2.06
CA VAL A 271 -17.58 22.31 2.35
C VAL A 271 -18.27 22.81 1.09
N VAL A 272 -17.56 23.54 0.22
CA VAL A 272 -18.13 24.09 -1.02
C VAL A 272 -18.55 22.97 -1.98
N ILE A 273 -17.67 21.97 -2.17
CA ILE A 273 -17.95 20.82 -3.03
C ILE A 273 -19.09 19.98 -2.44
N ALA A 274 -19.22 19.86 -1.11
CA ALA A 274 -20.34 19.11 -0.49
C ALA A 274 -21.71 19.70 -0.84
N PHE A 275 -21.87 21.03 -0.74
CA PHE A 275 -23.11 21.69 -1.13
C PHE A 275 -23.42 21.50 -2.62
N TRP A 276 -22.41 21.65 -3.49
CA TRP A 276 -22.58 21.47 -4.93
C TRP A 276 -22.91 20.02 -5.32
N LEU A 277 -22.25 19.04 -4.68
CA LEU A 277 -22.41 17.62 -4.96
C LEU A 277 -23.79 17.12 -4.55
N GLU A 278 -24.28 17.53 -3.36
CA GLU A 278 -25.63 17.18 -2.91
C GLU A 278 -26.73 17.82 -3.75
N TRP A 279 -26.52 19.05 -4.22
CA TRP A 279 -27.46 19.70 -5.15
C TRP A 279 -27.59 18.93 -6.47
N LYS A 280 -26.49 18.34 -6.96
CA LYS A 280 -26.44 17.67 -8.27
C LYS A 280 -26.85 16.20 -8.23
N LEU A 281 -26.44 15.45 -7.20
CA LEU A 281 -26.59 13.98 -7.16
C LEU A 281 -27.72 13.50 -6.24
N GLY A 282 -28.08 14.27 -5.22
CA GLY A 282 -29.00 13.82 -4.17
C GLY A 282 -28.39 12.76 -3.22
N LYS A 283 -29.12 12.48 -2.12
CA LYS A 283 -28.60 11.68 -0.99
C LYS A 283 -28.35 10.21 -1.33
N ALA A 284 -29.27 9.57 -2.04
CA ALA A 284 -29.16 8.14 -2.37
C ALA A 284 -27.92 7.84 -3.23
N GLU A 285 -27.67 8.65 -4.25
CA GLU A 285 -26.51 8.49 -5.14
C GLU A 285 -25.18 8.79 -4.41
N ILE A 286 -25.15 9.79 -3.53
CA ILE A 286 -23.96 10.08 -2.72
C ILE A 286 -23.65 8.93 -1.74
N LEU A 287 -24.68 8.36 -1.10
CA LEU A 287 -24.48 7.18 -0.25
C LEU A 287 -24.03 5.98 -1.09
N THR A 288 -24.63 5.73 -2.25
CA THR A 288 -24.22 4.68 -3.19
C THR A 288 -22.75 4.82 -3.59
N ARG A 289 -22.32 6.01 -3.99
CA ARG A 289 -20.91 6.27 -4.33
C ARG A 289 -19.98 6.09 -3.13
N TYR A 290 -20.37 6.54 -1.94
CA TYR A 290 -19.60 6.34 -0.71
C TYR A 290 -19.44 4.86 -0.36
N LEU A 291 -20.55 4.10 -0.33
CA LEU A 291 -20.53 2.68 -0.01
C LEU A 291 -19.73 1.85 -1.03
N ASN A 292 -19.66 2.25 -2.30
CA ASN A 292 -18.80 1.61 -3.30
C ASN A 292 -17.33 2.09 -3.27
N SER A 293 -17.00 3.22 -2.64
CA SER A 293 -15.67 3.85 -2.69
C SER A 293 -14.84 3.79 -1.40
N VAL A 294 -15.44 3.42 -0.27
CA VAL A 294 -14.78 3.53 1.04
C VAL A 294 -13.90 2.33 1.37
N TYR A 295 -12.64 2.58 1.76
CA TYR A 295 -11.70 1.53 2.11
C TYR A 295 -12.04 0.86 3.45
N LEU A 296 -12.07 -0.46 3.47
CA LEU A 296 -12.55 -1.30 4.56
C LEU A 296 -11.51 -2.29 5.11
N GLY A 297 -10.25 -2.21 4.66
CA GLY A 297 -9.15 -3.08 5.13
C GLY A 297 -8.93 -4.27 4.19
N ALA A 298 -7.82 -4.99 4.35
CA ALA A 298 -7.46 -6.16 3.52
C ALA A 298 -7.53 -5.94 1.99
N GLY A 299 -7.39 -4.69 1.51
CA GLY A 299 -7.59 -4.34 0.11
C GLY A 299 -9.02 -3.99 -0.31
N ALA A 300 -10.04 -4.07 0.56
CA ALA A 300 -11.45 -3.85 0.20
C ALA A 300 -11.84 -2.37 -0.04
N THR A 301 -12.02 -2.02 -1.31
CA THR A 301 -12.83 -0.92 -1.91
C THR A 301 -14.34 -1.11 -1.84
N GLY A 302 -14.97 -0.67 -0.74
CA GLY A 302 -16.42 -0.56 -0.64
C GLY A 302 -17.10 -1.81 -0.11
N MET A 303 -18.36 -1.67 0.26
CA MET A 303 -19.13 -2.71 0.94
C MET A 303 -19.29 -4.00 0.12
N PRO A 304 -19.54 -3.99 -1.22
CA PRO A 304 -19.63 -5.22 -1.99
C PRO A 304 -18.31 -6.01 -2.01
N ALA A 305 -17.20 -5.29 -1.91
CA ALA A 305 -15.87 -5.89 -1.81
C ALA A 305 -15.63 -6.51 -0.43
N ALA A 306 -15.90 -5.75 0.63
CA ALA A 306 -15.73 -6.24 1.98
C ALA A 306 -16.65 -7.43 2.30
N ALA A 307 -17.86 -7.47 1.72
CA ALA A 307 -18.76 -8.62 1.78
C ALA A 307 -18.13 -9.91 1.24
N ARG A 308 -17.43 -9.83 0.10
CA ARG A 308 -16.75 -10.97 -0.51
C ARG A 308 -15.46 -11.34 0.22
N ILE A 309 -14.65 -10.36 0.66
CA ILE A 309 -13.38 -10.61 1.34
C ILE A 309 -13.57 -11.19 2.76
N TYR A 310 -14.56 -10.71 3.52
CA TYR A 310 -14.73 -11.12 4.92
C TYR A 310 -15.71 -12.28 5.12
N PHE A 311 -16.69 -12.44 4.22
CA PHE A 311 -17.76 -13.43 4.38
C PHE A 311 -18.00 -14.30 3.14
N ASN A 312 -17.27 -14.09 2.04
CA ASN A 312 -17.51 -14.71 0.73
C ASN A 312 -18.98 -14.61 0.26
N LYS A 313 -19.63 -13.47 0.55
CA LYS A 313 -21.03 -13.20 0.21
C LYS A 313 -21.16 -12.09 -0.82
N ASP A 314 -22.25 -12.13 -1.57
CA ASP A 314 -22.73 -10.97 -2.32
C ASP A 314 -23.37 -9.96 -1.36
N ILE A 315 -23.33 -8.69 -1.74
CA ILE A 315 -23.71 -7.56 -0.89
C ILE A 315 -25.13 -7.67 -0.31
N GLY A 316 -26.09 -8.14 -1.13
CA GLY A 316 -27.47 -8.35 -0.72
C GLY A 316 -27.70 -9.52 0.26
N ALA A 317 -26.71 -10.40 0.44
CA ALA A 317 -26.78 -11.58 1.30
C ALA A 317 -26.17 -11.39 2.70
N LEU A 318 -25.68 -10.18 3.01
CA LEU A 318 -25.18 -9.86 4.35
C LEU A 318 -26.31 -9.84 5.37
N ASN A 319 -26.10 -10.44 6.54
CA ASN A 319 -27.01 -10.31 7.67
C ASN A 319 -26.71 -9.04 8.51
N LEU A 320 -27.54 -8.78 9.53
CA LEU A 320 -27.40 -7.63 10.43
C LEU A 320 -26.02 -7.58 11.14
N PRO A 321 -25.54 -8.64 11.81
CA PRO A 321 -24.20 -8.64 12.42
C PRO A 321 -23.04 -8.39 11.45
N GLU A 322 -23.06 -9.02 10.26
CA GLU A 322 -22.04 -8.83 9.22
C GLU A 322 -22.02 -7.38 8.72
N SER A 323 -23.19 -6.79 8.51
CA SER A 323 -23.33 -5.41 8.07
C SER A 323 -22.90 -4.40 9.13
N ALA A 324 -23.21 -4.68 10.40
CA ALA A 324 -22.73 -3.89 11.54
C ALA A 324 -21.20 -3.98 11.69
N MET A 325 -20.58 -5.11 11.36
CA MET A 325 -19.12 -5.22 11.28
C MET A 325 -18.57 -4.28 10.21
N LEU A 326 -19.05 -4.39 8.96
CA LEU A 326 -18.53 -3.56 7.86
C LEU A 326 -18.66 -2.06 8.13
N ALA A 327 -19.80 -1.62 8.65
CA ALA A 327 -19.99 -0.24 9.10
C ALA A 327 -19.03 0.15 10.25
N GLY A 328 -18.69 -0.80 11.12
CA GLY A 328 -17.72 -0.63 12.20
C GLY A 328 -16.30 -0.33 11.72
N LEU A 329 -15.87 -0.98 10.62
CA LEU A 329 -14.52 -0.89 10.06
C LEU A 329 -14.18 0.52 9.53
N LEU A 330 -15.18 1.26 9.03
CA LEU A 330 -15.02 2.57 8.35
C LEU A 330 -14.09 3.56 9.07
N ARG A 331 -14.18 3.63 10.41
CA ARG A 331 -13.38 4.57 11.23
C ARG A 331 -11.91 4.17 11.35
N ALA A 332 -11.55 2.88 11.30
CA ALA A 332 -10.17 2.43 11.42
C ALA A 332 -9.92 1.08 10.69
N PRO A 333 -9.98 1.05 9.34
CA PRO A 333 -10.08 -0.20 8.58
C PRO A 333 -8.91 -1.17 8.78
N SER A 334 -7.69 -0.65 8.85
CA SER A 334 -6.49 -1.49 9.09
C SER A 334 -6.32 -1.92 10.55
N GLN A 335 -6.87 -1.20 11.52
CA GLN A 335 -6.72 -1.53 12.95
C GLN A 335 -7.71 -2.61 13.40
N TRP A 336 -8.88 -2.65 12.77
CA TRP A 336 -9.96 -3.57 13.08
C TRP A 336 -10.21 -4.57 11.95
N ASN A 337 -9.21 -4.81 11.09
CA ASN A 337 -9.31 -5.78 10.00
C ASN A 337 -9.71 -7.16 10.58
N PRO A 338 -10.88 -7.74 10.23
CA PRO A 338 -11.35 -9.00 10.80
C PRO A 338 -10.41 -10.20 10.61
N ILE A 339 -9.53 -10.13 9.60
CA ILE A 339 -8.52 -11.16 9.31
C ILE A 339 -7.35 -11.12 10.30
N ASP A 340 -6.88 -9.93 10.67
CA ASP A 340 -5.70 -9.74 11.52
C ASP A 340 -6.07 -9.50 12.99
N ASN A 341 -7.24 -8.91 13.24
CA ASN A 341 -7.73 -8.49 14.55
C ASN A 341 -9.26 -8.69 14.66
N PHE A 342 -9.70 -9.95 14.62
CA PHE A 342 -11.11 -10.30 14.77
C PHE A 342 -11.74 -9.79 16.07
N GLU A 343 -11.01 -9.82 17.18
CA GLU A 343 -11.54 -9.37 18.49
C GLU A 343 -11.79 -7.84 18.50
N GLY A 344 -10.89 -7.05 17.90
CA GLY A 344 -11.11 -5.61 17.71
C GLY A 344 -12.30 -5.33 16.79
N ALA A 345 -12.44 -6.09 15.70
CA ALA A 345 -13.60 -6.02 14.80
C ALA A 345 -14.92 -6.34 15.53
N ARG A 346 -14.91 -7.39 16.37
CA ARG A 346 -16.05 -7.82 17.20
C ARG A 346 -16.48 -6.73 18.18
N GLN A 347 -15.55 -6.21 18.98
CA GLN A 347 -15.84 -5.13 19.93
C GLN A 347 -16.40 -3.89 19.23
N ARG A 348 -15.83 -3.54 18.07
CA ARG A 348 -16.35 -2.43 17.25
C ARG A 348 -17.76 -2.70 16.71
N THR A 349 -18.05 -3.93 16.28
CA THR A 349 -19.37 -4.36 15.80
C THR A 349 -20.44 -4.18 16.87
N MET A 350 -20.14 -4.51 18.14
CA MET A 350 -21.07 -4.31 19.25
C MET A 350 -21.47 -2.84 19.43
N VAL A 351 -20.50 -1.91 19.28
CA VAL A 351 -20.76 -0.45 19.35
C VAL A 351 -21.67 0.02 18.21
N VAL A 352 -21.58 -0.58 17.02
CA VAL A 352 -22.48 -0.27 15.90
C VAL A 352 -23.90 -0.75 16.20
N LEU A 353 -24.06 -1.98 16.70
CA LEU A 353 -25.38 -2.53 17.08
C LEU A 353 -26.04 -1.69 18.19
N ASP A 354 -25.27 -1.23 19.19
CA ASP A 354 -25.78 -0.31 20.21
C ASP A 354 -26.17 1.05 19.65
N ALA A 355 -25.41 1.59 18.68
CA ALA A 355 -25.77 2.83 17.99
C ALA A 355 -27.05 2.67 17.15
N MET A 356 -27.24 1.54 16.46
CA MET A 356 -28.47 1.24 15.72
C MET A 356 -29.69 1.15 16.65
N ALA A 357 -29.55 0.48 17.80
CA ALA A 357 -30.61 0.39 18.79
C ALA A 357 -30.96 1.76 19.41
N ALA A 358 -29.94 2.55 19.79
CA ALA A 358 -30.12 3.90 20.34
C ALA A 358 -30.73 4.89 19.33
N ASN A 359 -30.61 4.61 18.02
CA ASN A 359 -31.20 5.39 16.94
C ASN A 359 -32.56 4.84 16.47
N GLY A 360 -33.10 3.79 17.11
CA GLY A 360 -34.39 3.20 16.75
C GLY A 360 -34.40 2.45 15.42
N LYS A 361 -33.23 2.00 14.93
CA LYS A 361 -33.10 1.22 13.68
C LYS A 361 -33.29 -0.27 13.87
N ILE A 362 -33.02 -0.76 15.08
CA ILE A 362 -33.31 -2.11 15.55
C ILE A 362 -33.83 -2.02 16.99
N THR A 363 -34.54 -3.02 17.46
CA THR A 363 -34.97 -3.13 18.85
C THR A 363 -33.83 -3.63 19.75
N ALA A 364 -33.95 -3.41 21.07
CA ALA A 364 -32.95 -3.88 22.02
C ALA A 364 -32.81 -5.44 22.05
N PRO A 365 -33.90 -6.24 21.93
CA PRO A 365 -33.78 -7.68 21.76
C PRO A 365 -33.03 -8.09 20.49
N GLU A 366 -33.34 -7.49 19.33
CA GLU A 366 -32.63 -7.77 18.07
C GLU A 366 -31.14 -7.40 18.17
N ALA A 367 -30.79 -6.31 18.85
CA ALA A 367 -29.40 -5.94 19.10
C ALA A 367 -28.68 -6.97 20.00
N ALA A 368 -29.37 -7.52 21.00
CA ALA A 368 -28.82 -8.58 21.86
C ALA A 368 -28.64 -9.91 21.10
N GLU A 369 -29.60 -10.28 20.25
CA GLU A 369 -29.52 -11.47 19.39
C GLU A 369 -28.45 -11.33 18.30
N ALA A 370 -28.30 -10.13 17.71
CA ALA A 370 -27.22 -9.83 16.78
C ALA A 370 -25.84 -9.97 17.43
N LYS A 371 -25.69 -9.57 18.71
CA LYS A 371 -24.45 -9.75 19.47
C LYS A 371 -24.13 -11.21 19.80
N THR A 372 -25.12 -12.05 20.10
CA THR A 372 -24.90 -13.47 20.42
C THR A 372 -24.72 -14.33 19.17
N SER A 373 -25.46 -14.06 18.09
CA SER A 373 -25.23 -14.70 16.78
C SER A 373 -23.86 -14.34 16.20
N PHE A 374 -23.40 -13.10 16.38
CA PHE A 374 -22.04 -12.69 16.00
C PHE A 374 -20.95 -13.53 16.68
N ALA A 375 -21.14 -13.98 17.93
CA ALA A 375 -20.15 -14.82 18.62
C ALA A 375 -19.90 -16.18 17.96
N ARG A 376 -20.71 -16.56 16.95
CA ARG A 376 -20.54 -17.76 16.12
C ARG A 376 -20.02 -17.46 14.70
N LEU A 377 -19.96 -16.19 14.30
CA LEU A 377 -19.39 -15.79 13.01
C LEU A 377 -17.88 -16.03 13.03
N HIS A 378 -17.45 -16.97 12.22
CA HIS A 378 -16.07 -17.06 11.78
C HIS A 378 -16.00 -16.30 10.46
N PRO A 379 -15.17 -15.25 10.31
CA PRO A 379 -14.82 -14.77 8.99
C PRO A 379 -14.31 -15.96 8.20
N THR A 380 -14.86 -16.18 7.01
CA THR A 380 -14.22 -17.11 6.08
C THR A 380 -12.80 -16.61 5.84
N THR A 381 -11.83 -17.50 5.76
CA THR A 381 -10.55 -17.23 5.12
C THR A 381 -10.68 -17.57 3.63
N PRO A 382 -11.20 -16.68 2.76
CA PRO A 382 -11.02 -16.88 1.33
C PRO A 382 -9.52 -16.87 1.04
N THR A 383 -9.16 -17.57 -0.03
CA THR A 383 -7.78 -17.77 -0.48
C THR A 383 -7.03 -16.44 -0.49
N PRO A 384 -5.83 -16.33 0.13
CA PRO A 384 -5.09 -15.08 0.15
C PRO A 384 -4.63 -14.72 -1.27
N ARG A 385 -5.37 -13.81 -1.92
CA ARG A 385 -4.92 -13.05 -3.10
C ARG A 385 -4.57 -11.61 -2.69
N SER A 386 -3.87 -11.53 -1.56
CA SER A 386 -3.46 -10.31 -0.88
C SER A 386 -2.06 -9.87 -1.33
N GLY A 387 -1.94 -9.46 -2.60
CA GLY A 387 -0.68 -9.06 -3.23
C GLY A 387 0.28 -10.22 -3.52
N SER A 388 1.19 -10.00 -4.47
CA SER A 388 2.32 -10.90 -4.77
C SER A 388 3.43 -10.09 -5.44
N TRP A 389 4.67 -10.54 -5.31
CA TRP A 389 5.82 -9.85 -5.94
C TRP A 389 5.67 -9.71 -7.46
N PHE A 390 5.03 -10.68 -8.11
CA PHE A 390 4.67 -10.59 -9.53
C PHE A 390 3.66 -9.46 -9.78
N ALA A 391 2.55 -9.42 -9.03
CA ALA A 391 1.52 -8.41 -9.19
C ALA A 391 2.08 -7.00 -8.95
N ASP A 392 2.94 -6.83 -7.94
CA ASP A 392 3.62 -5.56 -7.66
C ASP A 392 4.57 -5.17 -8.79
N TRP A 393 5.28 -6.11 -9.41
CA TRP A 393 6.17 -5.86 -10.55
C TRP A 393 5.42 -5.35 -11.79
N ILE A 394 4.27 -5.93 -12.13
CA ILE A 394 3.45 -5.48 -13.27
C ILE A 394 2.54 -4.28 -12.96
N SER A 395 2.46 -3.86 -11.69
CA SER A 395 1.46 -2.88 -11.21
C SER A 395 1.50 -1.54 -11.92
N SER A 396 2.72 -1.03 -12.13
CA SER A 396 2.99 0.23 -12.82
C SER A 396 2.53 0.19 -14.27
N GLN A 397 2.90 -0.88 -14.99
CA GLN A 397 2.50 -1.14 -16.38
C GLN A 397 0.99 -1.28 -16.51
N ALA A 398 0.34 -2.07 -15.65
CA ALA A 398 -1.11 -2.27 -15.66
C ALA A 398 -1.88 -0.98 -15.33
N SER A 399 -1.33 -0.12 -14.46
CA SER A 399 -1.90 1.20 -14.15
C SER A 399 -1.71 2.20 -15.30
N GLU A 400 -0.55 2.17 -15.99
CA GLU A 400 -0.31 2.95 -17.19
C GLU A 400 -1.27 2.57 -18.32
N ILE A 401 -1.52 1.26 -18.51
CA ILE A 401 -2.51 0.71 -19.45
C ILE A 401 -3.92 1.27 -19.15
N ALA A 402 -4.38 1.21 -17.90
CA ALA A 402 -5.71 1.69 -17.54
C ALA A 402 -5.86 3.22 -17.68
N GLY A 403 -4.77 3.97 -17.49
CA GLY A 403 -4.71 5.41 -17.66
C GLY A 403 -5.74 6.15 -16.80
N SER A 404 -6.46 7.10 -17.40
CA SER A 404 -7.55 7.84 -16.75
C SER A 404 -8.94 7.41 -17.25
N SER A 405 -9.06 6.22 -17.85
CA SER A 405 -10.33 5.77 -18.42
C SER A 405 -11.37 5.49 -17.32
N PRO A 406 -12.62 5.97 -17.44
CA PRO A 406 -13.67 5.60 -16.49
C PRO A 406 -14.00 4.09 -16.61
N GLY A 407 -14.16 3.42 -15.47
CA GLY A 407 -14.55 2.00 -15.39
C GLY A 407 -13.45 1.05 -14.91
N SER A 408 -13.68 -0.25 -15.04
CA SER A 408 -12.70 -1.30 -14.71
C SER A 408 -11.93 -1.72 -15.96
N THR A 409 -10.60 -1.71 -15.91
CA THR A 409 -9.74 -2.31 -16.94
C THR A 409 -9.29 -3.68 -16.47
N THR A 410 -9.64 -4.73 -17.22
CA THR A 410 -9.10 -6.07 -17.00
C THR A 410 -7.77 -6.21 -17.74
N VAL A 411 -6.78 -6.80 -17.10
CA VAL A 411 -5.41 -6.99 -17.62
C VAL A 411 -5.03 -8.44 -17.40
N ARG A 412 -4.90 -9.23 -18.47
CA ARG A 412 -4.51 -10.64 -18.39
C ARG A 412 -2.98 -10.77 -18.39
N THR A 413 -2.46 -11.56 -17.48
CA THR A 413 -1.03 -11.64 -17.16
C THR A 413 -0.45 -13.00 -17.53
N THR A 414 0.88 -13.08 -17.60
CA THR A 414 1.61 -14.31 -17.92
C THR A 414 1.71 -15.28 -16.74
N LEU A 415 1.29 -14.90 -15.53
CA LEU A 415 1.45 -15.75 -14.34
C LEU A 415 0.59 -17.00 -14.43
N VAL A 416 1.24 -18.16 -14.26
CA VAL A 416 0.59 -19.47 -14.20
C VAL A 416 0.37 -19.84 -12.73
N PRO A 417 -0.88 -19.98 -12.24
CA PRO A 417 -1.16 -20.13 -10.80
C PRO A 417 -0.45 -21.31 -10.15
N GLN A 418 -0.36 -22.43 -10.87
CA GLN A 418 0.25 -23.68 -10.40
C GLN A 418 1.77 -23.53 -10.22
N LEU A 419 2.45 -22.90 -11.20
CA LEU A 419 3.88 -22.60 -11.11
C LEU A 419 4.18 -21.62 -9.97
N GLN A 420 3.38 -20.56 -9.82
CA GLN A 420 3.54 -19.61 -8.71
C GLN A 420 3.42 -20.32 -7.34
N GLN A 421 2.41 -21.17 -7.16
CA GLN A 421 2.20 -21.91 -5.91
C GLN A 421 3.33 -22.90 -5.62
N SER A 422 3.84 -23.61 -6.65
CA SER A 422 5.00 -24.48 -6.52
C SER A 422 6.28 -23.70 -6.16
N ALA A 423 6.55 -22.58 -6.83
CA ALA A 423 7.69 -21.72 -6.52
C ALA A 423 7.67 -21.23 -5.06
N GLU A 424 6.55 -20.67 -4.60
CA GLU A 424 6.38 -20.20 -3.21
C GLU A 424 6.58 -21.33 -2.19
N ARG A 425 5.96 -22.50 -2.43
CA ARG A 425 6.09 -23.66 -1.53
C ARG A 425 7.53 -24.17 -1.48
N ILE A 426 8.21 -24.28 -2.62
CA ILE A 426 9.57 -24.84 -2.71
C ILE A 426 10.57 -23.90 -2.05
N VAL A 427 10.52 -22.60 -2.37
CA VAL A 427 11.35 -21.57 -1.73
C VAL A 427 11.16 -21.59 -0.21
N LYS A 428 9.90 -21.59 0.25
CA LYS A 428 9.61 -21.64 1.70
C LYS A 428 10.11 -22.93 2.35
N LYS A 429 9.86 -24.10 1.75
CA LYS A 429 10.34 -25.41 2.23
C LYS A 429 11.87 -25.45 2.35
N ALA A 430 12.58 -24.92 1.35
CA ALA A 430 14.04 -24.89 1.32
C ALA A 430 14.62 -23.97 2.42
N LEU A 431 14.02 -22.80 2.64
CA LEU A 431 14.43 -21.85 3.70
C LEU A 431 14.04 -22.30 5.12
N ASP A 432 12.92 -23.04 5.27
CA ASP A 432 12.51 -23.63 6.55
C ASP A 432 13.36 -24.86 6.92
N GLY A 433 13.85 -25.60 5.92
CA GLY A 433 14.72 -26.77 6.05
C GLY A 433 16.22 -26.42 5.97
N GLU A 434 16.86 -26.71 4.83
CA GLU A 434 18.31 -26.54 4.61
C GLU A 434 18.78 -25.12 4.96
N GLY A 435 18.04 -24.09 4.52
CA GLY A 435 18.36 -22.68 4.76
C GLY A 435 18.54 -22.33 6.24
N LYS A 436 17.71 -22.89 7.12
CA LYS A 436 17.80 -22.66 8.57
C LYS A 436 19.10 -23.21 9.17
N THR A 437 19.60 -24.33 8.66
CA THR A 437 20.86 -24.96 9.12
C THR A 437 22.08 -24.16 8.69
N VAL A 438 22.05 -23.63 7.46
CA VAL A 438 23.17 -22.90 6.84
C VAL A 438 23.14 -21.38 7.09
N GLY A 439 22.08 -20.85 7.69
CA GLY A 439 21.94 -19.42 7.98
C GLY A 439 21.47 -18.58 6.79
N ALA A 440 20.72 -19.16 5.84
CA ALA A 440 20.05 -18.46 4.77
C ALA A 440 18.65 -18.02 5.21
N SER A 441 18.38 -16.71 5.22
CA SER A 441 17.10 -16.14 5.63
C SER A 441 16.15 -15.88 4.46
N GLN A 442 16.68 -15.54 3.28
CA GLN A 442 15.93 -15.17 2.08
C GLN A 442 16.35 -15.97 0.86
N ALA A 443 15.43 -16.06 -0.10
CA ALA A 443 15.68 -16.52 -1.45
C ALA A 443 14.69 -15.85 -2.41
N ALA A 444 15.03 -15.84 -3.69
CA ALA A 444 14.19 -15.33 -4.77
C ALA A 444 14.24 -16.31 -5.96
N LEU A 445 13.13 -16.38 -6.69
CA LEU A 445 12.98 -17.25 -7.87
C LEU A 445 12.27 -16.46 -8.97
N VAL A 446 12.79 -16.52 -10.20
CA VAL A 446 12.10 -16.08 -11.41
C VAL A 446 12.01 -17.28 -12.35
N ALA A 447 10.81 -17.58 -12.82
CA ALA A 447 10.59 -18.52 -13.92
C ALA A 447 9.97 -17.79 -15.11
N MET A 448 10.57 -17.95 -16.29
CA MET A 448 10.08 -17.38 -17.54
C MET A 448 10.18 -18.40 -18.69
N THR A 449 9.40 -18.20 -19.73
CA THR A 449 9.61 -18.85 -21.04
C THR A 449 10.87 -18.29 -21.73
N PRO A 450 11.42 -18.98 -22.74
CA PRO A 450 12.56 -18.48 -23.51
C PRO A 450 12.33 -17.12 -24.19
N ASP A 451 11.10 -16.79 -24.60
CA ASP A 451 10.74 -15.49 -25.16
C ASP A 451 10.52 -14.38 -24.10
N GLY A 452 10.64 -14.72 -22.81
CA GLY A 452 10.64 -13.77 -21.70
C GLY A 452 9.30 -13.59 -20.97
N ALA A 453 8.27 -14.39 -21.24
CA ALA A 453 7.02 -14.35 -20.49
C ALA A 453 7.27 -14.85 -19.06
N VAL A 454 7.16 -13.98 -18.04
CA VAL A 454 7.42 -14.37 -16.65
C VAL A 454 6.21 -15.13 -16.11
N VAL A 455 6.36 -16.43 -15.87
CA VAL A 455 5.25 -17.33 -15.47
C VAL A 455 5.14 -17.54 -13.97
N ALA A 456 6.22 -17.30 -13.22
CA ALA A 456 6.22 -17.24 -11.75
C ALA A 456 7.33 -16.32 -11.22
N MET A 457 7.07 -15.64 -10.09
CA MET A 457 8.04 -14.77 -9.42
C MET A 457 7.87 -14.79 -7.90
N VAL A 458 8.96 -15.10 -7.19
CA VAL A 458 9.08 -15.08 -5.72
C VAL A 458 10.21 -14.11 -5.35
N GLY A 459 9.89 -13.09 -4.55
CA GLY A 459 10.81 -12.02 -4.16
C GLY A 459 11.39 -12.14 -2.73
N GLY A 460 11.02 -13.18 -1.98
CA GLY A 460 11.46 -13.41 -0.60
C GLY A 460 10.80 -14.63 0.03
N ARG A 461 11.05 -14.85 1.33
CA ARG A 461 10.51 -15.99 2.10
C ARG A 461 8.99 -15.96 2.29
N ASP A 462 8.43 -14.79 2.58
CA ASP A 462 7.01 -14.57 2.86
C ASP A 462 6.64 -13.11 2.49
N TYR A 463 5.70 -12.96 1.56
CA TYR A 463 5.23 -11.67 1.07
C TYR A 463 4.54 -10.83 2.16
N LYS A 464 3.85 -11.49 3.11
CA LYS A 464 3.19 -10.79 4.23
C LYS A 464 4.19 -10.19 5.21
N ALA A 465 5.36 -10.81 5.33
CA ALA A 465 6.46 -10.32 6.17
C ALA A 465 7.35 -9.30 5.44
N SER A 466 7.54 -9.45 4.12
CA SER A 466 8.41 -8.57 3.32
C SER A 466 7.94 -8.46 1.87
N GLN A 467 7.39 -7.30 1.52
CA GLN A 467 7.01 -6.95 0.14
C GLN A 467 8.22 -6.57 -0.73
N PHE A 468 9.43 -6.44 -0.15
CA PHE A 468 10.64 -6.12 -0.91
C PHE A 468 10.92 -7.24 -1.94
N ASN A 469 10.92 -6.89 -3.22
CA ASN A 469 11.05 -7.84 -4.31
C ASN A 469 12.52 -8.06 -4.70
N ARG A 470 13.18 -9.05 -4.10
CA ARG A 470 14.59 -9.37 -4.37
C ARG A 470 14.84 -9.92 -5.77
N ALA A 471 13.81 -10.40 -6.47
CA ALA A 471 13.95 -10.85 -7.84
C ALA A 471 14.21 -9.69 -8.82
N VAL A 472 13.76 -8.48 -8.50
CA VAL A 472 13.77 -7.32 -9.42
C VAL A 472 14.57 -6.14 -8.87
N THR A 473 14.42 -5.83 -7.57
CA THR A 473 14.96 -4.61 -6.95
C THR A 473 16.31 -4.82 -6.26
N ALA A 474 16.61 -6.04 -5.80
CA ALA A 474 17.90 -6.31 -5.17
C ALA A 474 19.00 -6.44 -6.23
N MET A 475 19.96 -5.51 -6.18
CA MET A 475 21.23 -5.61 -6.89
C MET A 475 22.18 -6.41 -6.00
N ARG A 476 22.77 -7.48 -6.55
CA ARG A 476 23.61 -8.45 -5.83
C ARG A 476 24.74 -8.93 -6.72
N GLN A 477 25.84 -9.43 -6.14
CA GLN A 477 26.98 -9.90 -6.94
C GLN A 477 26.67 -11.26 -7.61
N PRO A 478 26.56 -11.35 -8.95
CA PRO A 478 26.23 -12.61 -9.65
C PRO A 478 27.30 -13.70 -9.49
N GLY A 479 28.53 -13.31 -9.12
CA GLY A 479 29.66 -14.20 -9.01
C GLY A 479 29.92 -14.95 -10.33
N SER A 480 30.26 -16.23 -10.23
CA SER A 480 30.58 -17.08 -11.39
C SER A 480 29.44 -17.32 -12.41
N THR A 481 28.21 -16.83 -12.21
CA THR A 481 27.20 -16.79 -13.31
C THR A 481 27.56 -15.76 -14.38
N PHE A 482 28.35 -14.73 -14.04
CA PHE A 482 28.84 -13.72 -14.99
C PHE A 482 29.79 -14.31 -16.05
N LYS A 483 30.40 -15.46 -15.78
CA LYS A 483 31.32 -16.13 -16.72
C LYS A 483 30.66 -16.47 -18.06
N LEU A 484 29.33 -16.55 -18.13
CA LEU A 484 28.61 -16.65 -19.40
C LEU A 484 29.04 -15.55 -20.39
N PHE A 485 29.17 -14.30 -19.94
CA PHE A 485 29.51 -13.17 -20.80
C PHE A 485 30.97 -13.20 -21.27
N VAL A 486 31.88 -13.67 -20.41
CA VAL A 486 33.30 -13.86 -20.75
C VAL A 486 33.45 -14.89 -21.87
N TYR A 487 32.78 -16.04 -21.73
CA TYR A 487 32.90 -17.13 -22.70
C TYR A 487 32.10 -16.82 -23.97
N TYR A 488 30.98 -16.09 -23.88
CA TYR A 488 30.31 -15.58 -25.06
C TYR A 488 31.20 -14.61 -25.86
N ALA A 489 31.89 -13.68 -25.18
CA ALA A 489 32.87 -12.82 -25.84
C ALA A 489 34.03 -13.61 -26.48
N ALA A 490 34.50 -14.69 -25.85
CA ALA A 490 35.53 -15.57 -26.41
C ALA A 490 35.06 -16.27 -27.70
N LEU A 491 33.84 -16.82 -27.71
CA LEU A 491 33.25 -17.41 -28.92
C LEU A 491 33.11 -16.37 -30.05
N LYS A 492 32.70 -15.12 -29.73
CA LYS A 492 32.67 -14.01 -30.69
C LYS A 492 34.05 -13.60 -31.22
N ALA A 493 35.11 -13.81 -30.43
CA ALA A 493 36.49 -13.59 -30.84
C ALA A 493 37.06 -14.75 -31.69
N GLY A 494 36.26 -15.79 -31.95
CA GLY A 494 36.63 -16.94 -32.79
C GLY A 494 37.26 -18.12 -32.03
N LEU A 495 37.28 -18.08 -30.70
CA LEU A 495 37.70 -19.24 -29.89
C LEU A 495 36.61 -20.33 -29.88
N THR A 496 37.03 -21.56 -29.64
CA THR A 496 36.22 -22.78 -29.61
C THR A 496 36.26 -23.46 -28.25
N LEU A 497 35.32 -24.36 -27.98
CA LEU A 497 35.25 -25.09 -26.71
C LEU A 497 36.48 -25.96 -26.39
N SER A 498 37.23 -26.35 -27.43
CA SER A 498 38.46 -27.13 -27.36
C SER A 498 39.73 -26.31 -27.13
N ASP A 499 39.68 -24.99 -27.36
CA ASP A 499 40.84 -24.13 -27.15
C ASP A 499 41.25 -24.11 -25.68
N ARG A 500 42.54 -23.82 -25.44
CA ARG A 500 43.16 -24.01 -24.13
C ARG A 500 43.48 -22.69 -23.48
N VAL A 501 43.16 -22.59 -22.19
CA VAL A 501 43.49 -21.46 -21.33
C VAL A 501 44.33 -21.94 -20.15
N LEU A 502 45.24 -21.09 -19.67
CA LEU A 502 46.10 -21.40 -18.55
C LEU A 502 45.39 -21.14 -17.22
N ASP A 503 45.12 -22.21 -16.46
CA ASP A 503 44.70 -22.14 -15.07
C ASP A 503 45.93 -22.18 -14.15
N ALA A 504 46.52 -21.02 -13.88
CA ALA A 504 47.68 -20.82 -13.01
C ALA A 504 47.52 -19.51 -12.20
N PRO A 505 48.32 -19.28 -11.13
CA PRO A 505 48.33 -18.00 -10.43
C PRO A 505 48.55 -16.84 -11.41
N ILE A 506 47.73 -15.81 -11.30
CA ILE A 506 47.80 -14.59 -12.12
C ILE A 506 47.85 -13.39 -11.16
N ASP A 507 48.77 -12.46 -11.41
CA ASP A 507 48.87 -11.20 -10.69
C ASP A 507 48.58 -10.07 -11.69
N ILE A 508 47.57 -9.25 -11.39
CA ILE A 508 47.21 -8.07 -12.16
C ILE A 508 47.21 -6.88 -11.20
N ASP A 509 48.26 -6.06 -11.27
CA ASP A 509 48.45 -4.86 -10.44
C ASP A 509 48.32 -5.13 -8.91
N GLY A 510 48.79 -6.29 -8.45
CA GLY A 510 48.72 -6.73 -7.05
C GLY A 510 47.41 -7.45 -6.67
N TRP A 511 46.50 -7.66 -7.63
CA TRP A 511 45.31 -8.49 -7.45
C TRP A 511 45.55 -9.90 -8.00
N SER A 512 45.53 -10.89 -7.10
CA SER A 512 45.71 -12.32 -7.42
C SER A 512 44.45 -13.14 -7.06
N PRO A 513 43.55 -13.42 -8.02
CA PRO A 513 42.35 -14.22 -7.78
C PRO A 513 42.63 -15.72 -7.71
N GLU A 514 42.19 -16.36 -6.62
CA GLU A 514 42.32 -17.81 -6.45
C GLU A 514 41.12 -18.61 -6.96
N ASN A 515 41.38 -19.87 -7.32
CA ASN A 515 40.33 -20.87 -7.57
C ASN A 515 39.63 -21.31 -6.28
N SER A 516 38.36 -21.71 -6.38
CA SER A 516 37.65 -22.37 -5.28
C SER A 516 38.40 -23.64 -4.84
N GLY A 517 38.95 -23.62 -3.63
CA GLY A 517 39.80 -24.69 -3.09
C GLY A 517 41.30 -24.57 -3.42
N GLY A 518 41.79 -23.40 -3.84
CA GLY A 518 43.21 -23.03 -3.89
C GLY A 518 44.10 -23.78 -4.89
N SER A 519 43.53 -24.67 -5.71
CA SER A 519 44.28 -25.53 -6.64
C SER A 519 44.15 -25.08 -8.09
N TYR A 520 45.28 -25.18 -8.81
CA TYR A 520 45.45 -24.82 -10.21
C TYR A 520 45.65 -26.07 -11.07
N ARG A 521 45.19 -26.04 -12.32
CA ARG A 521 45.17 -27.20 -13.23
C ARG A 521 46.10 -27.07 -14.44
N GLY A 522 46.78 -25.94 -14.60
CA GLY A 522 47.58 -25.66 -15.79
C GLY A 522 46.70 -25.52 -17.03
N TRP A 523 47.17 -26.01 -18.17
CA TRP A 523 46.44 -25.86 -19.44
C TRP A 523 45.19 -26.75 -19.53
N VAL A 524 44.02 -26.15 -19.36
CA VAL A 524 42.69 -26.78 -19.48
C VAL A 524 41.97 -26.29 -20.74
N THR A 525 40.96 -27.00 -21.22
CA THR A 525 40.10 -26.49 -22.30
C THR A 525 39.11 -25.45 -21.78
N LEU A 526 38.60 -24.57 -22.64
CA LEU A 526 37.52 -23.64 -22.28
C LEU A 526 36.31 -24.39 -21.71
N ALA A 527 35.94 -25.53 -22.31
CA ALA A 527 34.86 -26.38 -21.80
C ALA A 527 35.10 -26.89 -20.36
N GLU A 528 36.31 -27.30 -20.00
CA GLU A 528 36.63 -27.73 -18.64
C GLU A 528 36.68 -26.54 -17.66
N ALA A 529 37.29 -25.42 -18.08
CA ALA A 529 37.42 -24.21 -17.26
C ALA A 529 36.04 -23.64 -16.87
N PHE A 530 35.09 -23.61 -17.80
CA PHE A 530 33.72 -23.16 -17.56
C PHE A 530 32.94 -24.13 -16.65
N ALA A 531 32.96 -25.44 -16.96
CA ALA A 531 32.23 -26.46 -16.22
C ALA A 531 32.67 -26.53 -14.75
N ARG A 532 33.99 -26.49 -14.50
CA ARG A 532 34.58 -26.41 -13.16
C ARG A 532 34.53 -25.01 -12.56
N SER A 533 34.14 -24.00 -13.32
CA SER A 533 34.03 -22.61 -12.89
C SER A 533 35.35 -22.02 -12.36
N LEU A 534 36.48 -22.34 -12.99
CA LEU A 534 37.82 -21.89 -12.59
C LEU A 534 37.94 -20.35 -12.68
N ASN A 535 38.52 -19.72 -11.67
CA ASN A 535 38.60 -18.27 -11.54
C ASN A 535 39.76 -17.71 -12.35
N ALA A 536 40.99 -18.19 -12.12
CA ALA A 536 42.18 -17.68 -12.79
C ALA A 536 42.09 -17.85 -14.31
N ALA A 537 41.71 -19.04 -14.79
CA ALA A 537 41.43 -19.27 -16.21
C ALA A 537 40.37 -18.33 -16.81
N SER A 538 39.31 -17.98 -16.07
CA SER A 538 38.28 -17.05 -16.58
C SER A 538 38.76 -15.59 -16.61
N VAL A 539 39.64 -15.20 -15.68
CA VAL A 539 40.28 -13.88 -15.69
C VAL A 539 41.29 -13.79 -16.83
N ALA A 540 42.13 -14.82 -17.03
CA ALA A 540 43.06 -14.90 -18.16
C ALA A 540 42.32 -14.78 -19.51
N LEU A 541 41.23 -15.55 -19.69
CA LEU A 541 40.39 -15.47 -20.89
C LEU A 541 39.77 -14.07 -21.10
N ALA A 542 39.32 -13.42 -20.02
CA ALA A 542 38.76 -12.07 -20.10
C ALA A 542 39.82 -10.99 -20.41
N GLN A 543 41.09 -11.20 -20.02
CA GLN A 543 42.20 -10.34 -20.43
C GLN A 543 42.57 -10.56 -21.91
N GLU A 544 42.62 -11.82 -22.36
CA GLU A 544 42.94 -12.20 -23.74
C GLU A 544 41.90 -11.68 -24.74
N VAL A 545 40.61 -11.81 -24.42
CA VAL A 545 39.48 -11.32 -25.24
C VAL A 545 39.25 -9.81 -25.09
N GLY A 546 39.72 -9.21 -24.00
CA GLY A 546 39.53 -7.80 -23.66
C GLY A 546 38.22 -7.52 -22.91
N LEU A 547 38.31 -6.78 -21.80
CA LEU A 547 37.17 -6.50 -20.92
C LEU A 547 36.04 -5.71 -21.60
N ASP A 548 36.36 -4.81 -22.55
CA ASP A 548 35.35 -4.07 -23.30
C ASP A 548 34.46 -5.00 -24.16
N ASN A 549 35.03 -6.08 -24.69
CA ASN A 549 34.29 -7.10 -25.44
C ASN A 549 33.40 -7.94 -24.50
N VAL A 550 33.87 -8.21 -23.26
CA VAL A 550 33.05 -8.85 -22.21
C VAL A 550 31.87 -7.96 -21.79
N ILE A 551 32.10 -6.66 -21.63
CA ILE A 551 31.04 -5.67 -21.33
C ILE A 551 30.06 -5.59 -22.50
N ALA A 552 30.54 -5.54 -23.75
CA ALA A 552 29.69 -5.55 -24.94
C ALA A 552 28.83 -6.83 -25.01
N ALA A 553 29.42 -8.01 -24.78
CA ALA A 553 28.70 -9.29 -24.72
C ALA A 553 27.61 -9.31 -23.62
N ALA A 554 27.88 -8.74 -22.45
CA ALA A 554 26.88 -8.62 -21.38
C ALA A 554 25.73 -7.64 -21.74
N ARG A 555 26.04 -6.50 -22.38
CA ARG A 555 25.03 -5.55 -22.90
C ARG A 555 24.16 -6.18 -23.97
N GLU A 556 24.77 -6.96 -24.87
CA GLU A 556 24.11 -7.64 -25.98
C GLU A 556 23.09 -8.68 -25.51
N LEU A 557 23.42 -9.43 -24.45
CA LEU A 557 22.50 -10.34 -23.75
C LEU A 557 21.53 -9.62 -22.78
N GLY A 558 21.48 -8.28 -22.76
CA GLY A 558 20.45 -7.52 -22.03
C GLY A 558 20.78 -7.09 -20.60
N ILE A 559 22.04 -7.18 -20.16
CA ILE A 559 22.45 -6.59 -18.88
C ILE A 559 22.61 -5.08 -19.04
N ASP A 560 21.65 -4.30 -18.52
CA ASP A 560 21.66 -2.83 -18.52
C ASP A 560 22.33 -2.20 -17.27
N ALA A 561 22.71 -2.99 -16.26
CA ALA A 561 23.33 -2.50 -15.02
C ALA A 561 24.71 -1.84 -15.26
N PRO A 562 25.12 -0.83 -14.46
CA PRO A 562 26.49 -0.32 -14.50
C PRO A 562 27.51 -1.44 -14.24
N MET A 563 28.57 -1.49 -15.03
CA MET A 563 29.65 -2.48 -14.90
C MET A 563 30.99 -1.76 -14.78
N ALA A 564 31.79 -2.15 -13.79
CA ALA A 564 33.13 -1.62 -13.61
C ALA A 564 34.10 -2.30 -14.58
N ASN A 565 34.83 -1.51 -15.39
CA ASN A 565 35.85 -2.03 -16.30
C ASN A 565 37.13 -2.38 -15.54
N THR A 566 37.10 -3.51 -14.82
CA THR A 566 38.23 -4.01 -14.02
C THR A 566 38.38 -5.53 -14.24
N PRO A 567 39.58 -6.11 -14.09
CA PRO A 567 39.79 -7.55 -14.25
C PRO A 567 38.87 -8.42 -13.38
N SER A 568 38.47 -7.90 -12.21
CA SER A 568 37.53 -8.54 -11.29
C SER A 568 36.11 -8.75 -11.87
N LEU A 569 35.73 -8.00 -12.92
CA LEU A 569 34.44 -8.15 -13.61
C LEU A 569 34.23 -9.58 -14.12
N ALA A 570 35.29 -10.24 -14.59
CA ALA A 570 35.25 -11.63 -15.08
C ALA A 570 34.77 -12.65 -14.02
N LEU A 571 34.80 -12.27 -12.73
CA LEU A 571 34.32 -13.07 -11.60
C LEU A 571 32.95 -12.62 -11.06
N GLY A 572 32.30 -11.63 -11.70
CA GLY A 572 30.96 -11.17 -11.34
C GLY A 572 30.91 -10.24 -10.13
N THR A 573 31.85 -9.29 -10.03
CA THR A 573 31.89 -8.27 -8.97
C THR A 573 30.96 -7.08 -9.19
N SER A 574 30.53 -6.83 -10.44
CA SER A 574 29.48 -5.84 -10.74
C SER A 574 28.10 -6.44 -10.50
N GLU A 575 27.26 -5.73 -9.77
CA GLU A 575 25.96 -6.22 -9.32
C GLU A 575 24.91 -6.28 -10.44
N VAL A 576 24.02 -7.26 -10.36
CA VAL A 576 22.82 -7.40 -11.21
C VAL A 576 21.63 -7.84 -10.36
N ASN A 577 20.41 -7.62 -10.86
CA ASN A 577 19.22 -8.27 -10.30
C ASN A 577 18.96 -9.63 -10.96
N LEU A 578 18.21 -10.49 -10.27
CA LEU A 578 17.91 -11.85 -10.70
C LEU A 578 17.14 -11.91 -12.02
N LEU A 579 16.17 -11.00 -12.21
CA LEU A 579 15.32 -10.95 -13.40
C LEU A 579 16.14 -10.71 -14.68
N ASN A 580 17.03 -9.71 -14.67
CA ASN A 580 17.89 -9.38 -15.81
C ASN A 580 18.91 -10.50 -16.09
N LEU A 581 19.52 -11.07 -15.04
CA LEU A 581 20.44 -12.20 -15.19
C LEU A 581 19.72 -13.42 -15.79
N THR A 582 18.50 -13.72 -15.36
CA THR A 582 17.70 -14.82 -15.92
C THR A 582 17.36 -14.57 -17.39
N SER A 583 17.05 -13.33 -17.76
CA SER A 583 16.75 -12.95 -19.15
C SER A 583 17.94 -13.05 -20.10
N ALA A 584 19.16 -12.82 -19.61
CA ALA A 584 20.38 -13.09 -20.37
C ALA A 584 20.56 -14.58 -20.70
N TYR A 585 20.20 -15.48 -19.77
CA TYR A 585 20.21 -16.92 -20.01
C TYR A 585 19.05 -17.36 -20.92
N ALA A 586 17.90 -16.68 -20.86
CA ALA A 586 16.79 -16.91 -21.78
C ALA A 586 17.17 -16.56 -23.23
N SER A 587 17.96 -15.49 -23.42
CA SER A 587 18.50 -15.12 -24.73
C SER A 587 19.35 -16.25 -25.35
N VAL A 588 20.19 -16.91 -24.53
CA VAL A 588 21.00 -18.06 -24.96
C VAL A 588 20.12 -19.26 -25.33
N GLN A 589 19.09 -19.57 -24.54
CA GLN A 589 18.15 -20.65 -24.87
C GLN A 589 17.46 -20.37 -26.21
N LEU A 590 16.87 -19.17 -26.35
CA LEU A 590 16.12 -18.73 -27.54
C LEU A 590 16.97 -18.62 -28.81
N GLY A 591 18.29 -18.46 -28.67
CA GLY A 591 19.20 -18.20 -29.78
C GLY A 591 19.11 -16.76 -30.31
N ARG A 592 18.50 -15.83 -29.57
CA ARG A 592 18.38 -14.41 -29.94
C ARG A 592 18.43 -13.49 -28.73
N ALA A 593 18.96 -12.30 -28.91
CA ALA A 593 19.12 -11.32 -27.82
C ALA A 593 18.71 -9.88 -28.21
N PRO A 594 18.50 -8.99 -27.22
CA PRO A 594 18.20 -9.33 -25.83
C PRO A 594 16.74 -9.77 -25.68
N VAL A 595 16.50 -10.89 -25.00
CA VAL A 595 15.18 -11.19 -24.44
C VAL A 595 14.84 -10.13 -23.39
N LYS A 596 13.58 -9.68 -23.35
CA LYS A 596 13.10 -8.73 -22.35
C LYS A 596 11.95 -9.36 -21.57
N PRO A 597 12.02 -9.39 -20.22
CA PRO A 597 10.95 -9.97 -19.42
C PRO A 597 9.65 -9.18 -19.58
N TRP A 598 8.55 -9.89 -19.81
CA TRP A 598 7.22 -9.31 -19.96
C TRP A 598 6.18 -10.07 -19.13
N GLY A 599 5.13 -9.35 -18.70
CA GLY A 599 4.18 -9.83 -17.69
C GLY A 599 2.70 -9.73 -18.08
N ILE A 600 2.39 -9.10 -19.22
CA ILE A 600 1.02 -8.74 -19.63
C ILE A 600 0.76 -9.28 -21.04
N ILE A 601 -0.25 -10.13 -21.17
CA ILE A 601 -0.68 -10.73 -22.43
C ILE A 601 -1.56 -9.74 -23.18
N ASP A 602 -2.60 -9.23 -22.53
CA ASP A 602 -3.60 -8.34 -23.12
C ASP A 602 -4.36 -7.55 -22.04
N PHE A 603 -5.17 -6.58 -22.50
CA PHE A 603 -6.11 -5.87 -21.63
C PHE A 603 -7.43 -5.56 -22.35
N GLN A 604 -8.47 -5.34 -21.55
CA GLN A 604 -9.79 -4.87 -21.98
C GLN A 604 -10.27 -3.74 -21.06
N ALA A 605 -10.50 -2.57 -21.64
CA ALA A 605 -11.05 -1.42 -20.91
C ALA A 605 -12.58 -1.54 -20.74
N GLY A 606 -13.08 -1.17 -19.56
CA GLY A 606 -14.50 -1.27 -19.21
C GLY A 606 -15.39 -0.50 -20.18
N GLY A 607 -16.42 -1.18 -20.71
CA GLY A 607 -17.33 -0.63 -21.71
C GLY A 607 -16.82 -0.71 -23.15
N GLN A 608 -15.62 -1.24 -23.41
CA GLN A 608 -15.14 -1.52 -24.76
C GLN A 608 -15.29 -3.01 -25.11
N PRO A 609 -15.82 -3.36 -26.31
CA PRO A 609 -15.90 -4.75 -26.78
C PRO A 609 -14.57 -5.28 -27.34
N LYS A 610 -13.51 -4.47 -27.35
CA LYS A 610 -12.20 -4.82 -27.91
C LYS A 610 -11.20 -5.15 -26.81
N THR A 611 -10.50 -6.26 -26.99
CA THR A 611 -9.29 -6.64 -26.25
C THR A 611 -8.06 -6.27 -27.08
N PHE A 612 -7.02 -5.73 -26.45
CA PHE A 612 -5.78 -5.34 -27.11
C PHE A 612 -4.62 -6.21 -26.61
N ARG A 613 -3.89 -6.84 -27.54
CA ARG A 613 -2.71 -7.66 -27.21
C ARG A 613 -1.53 -6.75 -26.90
N VAL A 614 -0.88 -6.99 -25.76
CA VAL A 614 0.35 -6.31 -25.34
C VAL A 614 1.54 -7.20 -25.68
N GLY A 615 1.70 -8.33 -24.99
CA GLY A 615 2.77 -9.31 -25.25
C GLY A 615 4.18 -8.73 -25.16
N ALA A 616 5.15 -9.45 -25.73
CA ALA A 616 6.54 -9.02 -25.83
C ALA A 616 6.67 -7.67 -26.57
N GLN A 617 7.01 -6.60 -25.84
CA GLN A 617 7.09 -5.23 -26.38
C GLN A 617 8.30 -4.97 -27.29
N SER A 618 9.27 -5.90 -27.33
CA SER A 618 10.46 -5.82 -28.17
C SER A 618 10.82 -7.19 -28.74
N LYS A 619 11.07 -7.25 -30.04
CA LYS A 619 11.63 -8.45 -30.68
C LYS A 619 13.17 -8.46 -30.52
N PRO A 620 13.78 -9.54 -30.00
CA PRO A 620 15.23 -9.72 -30.03
C PRO A 620 15.77 -9.56 -31.46
N ASN A 621 16.80 -8.73 -31.62
CA ASN A 621 17.34 -8.28 -32.90
C ASN A 621 18.79 -8.74 -33.16
N VAL A 622 19.45 -9.30 -32.14
CA VAL A 622 20.75 -9.95 -32.25
C VAL A 622 20.52 -11.44 -32.49
N ASP A 623 21.18 -11.99 -33.49
CA ASP A 623 21.22 -13.43 -33.77
C ASP A 623 22.34 -14.09 -32.97
N LEU A 624 22.01 -15.08 -32.13
CA LEU A 624 22.97 -15.89 -31.39
C LEU A 624 23.14 -17.29 -31.97
N SER A 625 22.37 -17.69 -32.99
CA SER A 625 22.45 -19.03 -33.58
C SER A 625 23.87 -19.47 -33.97
N PRO A 626 24.82 -18.60 -34.41
CA PRO A 626 26.22 -18.99 -34.65
C PRO A 626 26.97 -19.52 -33.43
N TYR A 627 26.55 -19.17 -32.21
CA TYR A 627 27.23 -19.50 -30.94
C TYR A 627 26.37 -20.35 -30.00
N GLN A 628 25.09 -20.55 -30.34
CA GLN A 628 24.08 -21.13 -29.47
C GLN A 628 24.43 -22.57 -29.05
N SER A 629 24.89 -23.42 -29.98
CA SER A 629 25.29 -24.80 -29.69
C SER A 629 26.44 -24.88 -28.68
N ASP A 630 27.41 -23.97 -28.80
CA ASP A 630 28.59 -23.96 -27.94
C ASP A 630 28.26 -23.42 -26.54
N LEU A 631 27.44 -22.37 -26.45
CA LEU A 631 26.92 -21.86 -25.18
C LEU A 631 26.02 -22.89 -24.47
N LEU A 632 25.17 -23.60 -25.21
CA LEU A 632 24.38 -24.71 -24.68
C LEU A 632 25.27 -25.84 -24.15
N GLY A 633 26.28 -26.26 -24.91
CA GLY A 633 27.26 -27.25 -24.48
C GLY A 633 27.99 -26.83 -23.20
N LEU A 634 28.50 -25.60 -23.14
CA LEU A 634 29.13 -25.06 -21.92
C LEU A 634 28.21 -25.15 -20.69
N LEU A 635 26.94 -24.77 -20.83
CA LEU A 635 25.95 -24.75 -19.75
C LEU A 635 25.46 -26.17 -19.37
N GLN A 636 25.37 -27.12 -20.31
CA GLN A 636 25.10 -28.54 -20.03
C GLN A 636 26.21 -29.15 -19.15
N LEU A 637 27.46 -28.95 -19.55
CA LEU A 637 28.63 -29.54 -18.87
C LEU A 637 28.75 -29.12 -17.40
N VAL A 638 28.24 -27.93 -17.03
CA VAL A 638 28.18 -27.48 -15.64
C VAL A 638 27.31 -28.40 -14.78
N ILE A 639 26.16 -28.85 -15.31
CA ILE A 639 25.24 -29.75 -14.60
C ILE A 639 25.77 -31.19 -14.66
N GLU A 640 26.11 -31.70 -15.84
CA GLU A 640 26.53 -33.09 -16.02
C GLU A 640 27.79 -33.47 -15.22
N ARG A 641 28.83 -32.63 -15.29
CA ARG A 641 30.16 -32.94 -14.75
C ARG A 641 30.81 -31.81 -13.97
N GLY A 642 30.22 -30.62 -13.97
CA GLY A 642 30.77 -29.42 -13.35
C GLY A 642 30.27 -29.15 -11.93
N THR A 643 30.15 -27.86 -11.62
CA THR A 643 29.74 -27.33 -10.30
C THR A 643 28.23 -27.36 -10.05
N GLY A 644 27.41 -27.59 -11.09
CA GLY A 644 25.95 -27.52 -11.03
C GLY A 644 25.23 -28.85 -10.84
N ARG A 645 25.93 -29.96 -10.55
CA ARG A 645 25.35 -31.32 -10.43
C ARG A 645 24.14 -31.40 -9.49
N GLY A 646 24.09 -30.58 -8.44
CA GLY A 646 22.95 -30.52 -7.51
C GLY A 646 21.63 -30.09 -8.16
N ALA A 647 21.69 -29.48 -9.35
CA ALA A 647 20.55 -28.97 -10.10
C ALA A 647 19.87 -30.02 -11.01
N ASP A 648 20.48 -31.19 -11.24
CA ASP A 648 20.02 -32.18 -12.22
C ASP A 648 18.53 -32.59 -12.01
N PRO A 649 17.61 -32.22 -12.91
CA PRO A 649 16.20 -32.55 -12.77
C PRO A 649 15.91 -34.01 -13.18
N GLY A 650 16.80 -34.69 -13.91
CA GLY A 650 16.59 -36.00 -14.54
C GLY A 650 16.14 -35.92 -16.01
N THR A 651 16.17 -34.73 -16.60
CA THR A 651 15.86 -34.44 -18.01
C THR A 651 16.91 -33.47 -18.56
N PHE A 652 16.83 -33.11 -19.86
CA PHE A 652 17.73 -32.10 -20.42
C PHE A 652 17.67 -30.80 -19.62
N ALA A 653 18.83 -30.36 -19.13
CA ALA A 653 19.02 -29.11 -18.43
C ALA A 653 20.38 -28.51 -18.76
N ALA A 654 20.46 -27.18 -18.75
CA ALA A 654 21.70 -26.43 -18.89
C ALA A 654 21.69 -25.23 -17.93
N GLY A 655 22.81 -24.88 -17.30
CA GLY A 655 22.82 -23.77 -16.36
C GLY A 655 24.19 -23.41 -15.81
N LYS A 656 24.22 -22.43 -14.90
CA LYS A 656 25.45 -21.96 -14.26
C LYS A 656 25.25 -21.62 -12.79
N THR A 657 26.26 -21.98 -12.02
CA THR A 657 26.44 -21.65 -10.60
C THR A 657 27.11 -20.27 -10.43
N GLY A 658 26.68 -19.53 -9.41
CA GLY A 658 27.36 -18.35 -8.90
C GLY A 658 27.46 -18.38 -7.38
N THR A 659 28.55 -17.87 -6.85
CA THR A 659 28.75 -17.61 -5.42
C THR A 659 29.56 -16.32 -5.32
N SER A 660 29.16 -15.40 -4.45
CA SER A 660 29.97 -14.22 -4.11
C SER A 660 31.11 -14.58 -3.15
N GLN A 661 31.94 -13.59 -2.79
CA GLN A 661 32.82 -13.74 -1.63
C GLN A 661 32.03 -13.98 -0.34
N ASP A 662 32.66 -14.64 0.63
CA ASP A 662 32.13 -15.09 1.92
C ASP A 662 30.81 -15.88 1.88
N ASN A 663 30.39 -16.41 0.72
CA ASN A 663 29.07 -17.04 0.53
C ASN A 663 27.88 -16.15 0.95
N ARG A 664 27.94 -14.85 0.68
CA ARG A 664 26.84 -13.90 0.98
C ARG A 664 25.67 -14.04 0.00
N ASP A 665 26.00 -14.20 -1.29
CA ASP A 665 25.06 -14.48 -2.37
C ASP A 665 25.39 -15.83 -3.02
N ALA A 666 24.37 -16.65 -3.23
CA ALA A 666 24.48 -17.92 -3.96
C ALA A 666 23.39 -18.00 -5.04
N TRP A 667 23.79 -18.42 -6.24
CA TRP A 667 22.98 -18.36 -7.45
C TRP A 667 22.99 -19.67 -8.23
N PHE A 668 21.83 -20.02 -8.78
CA PHE A 668 21.74 -20.95 -9.90
C PHE A 668 20.82 -20.36 -10.97
N VAL A 669 21.31 -20.24 -12.20
CA VAL A 669 20.51 -19.79 -13.34
C VAL A 669 20.66 -20.81 -14.45
N GLY A 670 19.54 -21.32 -14.96
CA GLY A 670 19.53 -22.38 -15.97
C GLY A 670 18.16 -22.61 -16.56
N PHE A 671 18.08 -23.49 -17.54
CA PHE A 671 16.87 -23.77 -18.31
C PHE A 671 16.76 -25.24 -18.72
N THR A 672 15.54 -25.64 -19.05
CA THR A 672 15.20 -26.82 -19.85
C THR A 672 14.69 -26.36 -21.23
N ASP A 673 14.05 -27.23 -22.00
CA ASP A 673 13.42 -26.87 -23.29
C ASP A 673 12.32 -25.80 -23.16
N THR A 674 11.61 -25.75 -22.02
CA THR A 674 10.35 -25.00 -21.88
C THR A 674 10.40 -23.82 -20.91
N LEU A 675 11.35 -23.82 -19.96
CA LEU A 675 11.44 -22.79 -18.93
C LEU A 675 12.89 -22.43 -18.63
N VAL A 676 13.09 -21.13 -18.39
CA VAL A 676 14.31 -20.50 -17.92
C VAL A 676 14.06 -20.02 -16.50
N VAL A 677 14.88 -20.50 -15.56
CA VAL A 677 14.68 -20.25 -14.13
C VAL A 677 15.98 -19.77 -13.50
N GLY A 678 15.88 -18.63 -12.80
CA GLY A 678 16.94 -18.12 -11.93
C GLY A 678 16.52 -18.24 -10.47
N VAL A 679 17.47 -18.66 -9.63
CA VAL A 679 17.33 -18.71 -8.17
C VAL A 679 18.50 -17.98 -7.52
N TRP A 680 18.17 -17.10 -6.57
CA TRP A 680 19.11 -16.46 -5.64
C TRP A 680 18.79 -16.89 -4.21
N VAL A 681 19.82 -17.05 -3.38
CA VAL A 681 19.74 -17.30 -1.94
C VAL A 681 20.76 -16.41 -1.23
N GLY A 682 20.37 -15.79 -0.12
CA GLY A 682 21.23 -14.89 0.64
C GLY A 682 20.56 -14.26 1.86
N ASN A 683 21.17 -13.22 2.40
CA ASN A 683 20.70 -12.46 3.55
C ASN A 683 20.63 -10.96 3.25
N ASP A 684 19.62 -10.26 3.78
CA ASP A 684 19.40 -8.84 3.51
C ASP A 684 20.45 -7.91 4.15
N ASP A 685 21.12 -8.38 5.20
CA ASP A 685 22.15 -7.69 5.99
C ASP A 685 23.59 -8.08 5.59
N ASP A 686 23.75 -8.72 4.43
CA ASP A 686 25.01 -9.26 3.89
C ASP A 686 25.70 -10.31 4.78
N ALA A 687 25.00 -10.86 5.77
CA ALA A 687 25.55 -11.90 6.64
C ALA A 687 25.92 -13.16 5.84
N PRO A 688 27.14 -13.70 6.01
CA PRO A 688 27.62 -14.84 5.23
C PRO A 688 26.88 -16.14 5.57
N MET A 689 26.63 -16.97 4.55
CA MET A 689 26.00 -18.28 4.74
C MET A 689 27.04 -19.39 4.93
N LYS A 690 26.71 -20.39 5.75
CA LYS A 690 27.62 -21.51 6.08
C LYS A 690 27.71 -22.51 4.94
N GLY A 691 28.71 -22.33 4.07
CA GLY A 691 29.03 -23.26 2.99
C GLY A 691 28.00 -23.32 1.84
N VAL A 692 27.11 -22.34 1.75
CA VAL A 692 26.15 -22.26 0.63
C VAL A 692 26.87 -21.79 -0.62
N THR A 693 26.67 -22.49 -1.73
CA THR A 693 27.23 -22.12 -3.02
C THR A 693 26.15 -22.23 -4.09
N GLY A 694 26.41 -21.70 -5.27
CA GLY A 694 25.51 -21.87 -6.41
C GLY A 694 25.16 -23.34 -6.75
N GLY A 695 25.95 -24.31 -6.30
CA GLY A 695 25.71 -25.75 -6.52
C GLY A 695 24.92 -26.46 -5.41
N THR A 696 24.56 -25.79 -4.31
CA THR A 696 23.81 -26.38 -3.18
C THR A 696 22.38 -25.83 -3.12
N LEU A 697 21.99 -25.12 -2.05
CA LEU A 697 20.63 -24.64 -1.81
C LEU A 697 19.92 -23.98 -3.03
N PRO A 698 20.51 -23.02 -3.78
CA PRO A 698 19.87 -22.48 -4.99
C PRO A 698 19.67 -23.53 -6.10
N ALA A 699 20.63 -24.44 -6.31
CA ALA A 699 20.50 -25.53 -7.27
C ALA A 699 19.44 -26.56 -6.84
N HIS A 700 19.31 -26.83 -5.54
CA HIS A 700 18.26 -27.70 -4.99
C HIS A 700 16.87 -27.11 -5.20
N ILE A 701 16.70 -25.80 -4.94
CA ILE A 701 15.46 -25.06 -5.20
C ILE A 701 15.11 -25.09 -6.70
N TRP A 702 16.10 -24.82 -7.57
CA TRP A 702 15.93 -24.87 -9.02
C TRP A 702 15.47 -26.25 -9.48
N ARG A 703 16.18 -27.31 -9.09
CA ARG A 703 15.88 -28.70 -9.44
C ARG A 703 14.47 -29.11 -9.01
N ASP A 704 14.14 -28.86 -7.74
CA ASP A 704 12.85 -29.25 -7.17
C ASP A 704 11.71 -28.49 -7.86
N PHE A 705 11.91 -27.23 -8.25
CA PHE A 705 10.95 -26.46 -9.04
C PHE A 705 10.79 -27.03 -10.46
N MET A 706 11.89 -27.28 -11.17
CA MET A 706 11.84 -27.78 -12.55
C MET A 706 11.17 -29.15 -12.63
N ARG A 707 11.42 -30.06 -11.68
CA ARG A 707 10.78 -31.38 -11.60
C ARG A 707 9.26 -31.32 -11.46
N GLU A 708 8.72 -30.30 -10.79
CA GLU A 708 7.27 -30.09 -10.71
C GLU A 708 6.73 -29.33 -11.93
N ALA A 709 7.53 -28.40 -12.48
CA ALA A 709 7.14 -27.54 -13.60
C ALA A 709 7.01 -28.30 -14.93
N THR A 710 7.79 -29.38 -15.15
CA THR A 710 7.80 -30.14 -16.41
C THR A 710 6.64 -31.13 -16.59
N GLY A 711 5.62 -31.14 -15.72
CA GLY A 711 4.41 -31.96 -15.91
C GLY A 711 3.50 -31.46 -17.05
N GLU A 712 2.85 -32.36 -17.79
CA GLU A 712 2.05 -32.03 -19.00
C GLU A 712 0.97 -30.97 -18.76
N ALA A 713 0.29 -31.00 -17.61
CA ALA A 713 -0.76 -30.04 -17.27
C ALA A 713 -0.23 -28.58 -17.22
N THR A 714 1.03 -28.41 -16.82
CA THR A 714 1.69 -27.11 -16.69
C THR A 714 2.07 -26.52 -18.05
N LEU A 715 2.52 -27.37 -18.98
CA LEU A 715 2.93 -26.96 -20.33
C LEU A 715 1.77 -26.40 -21.15
N ASN A 716 0.53 -26.86 -20.90
CA ASN A 716 -0.66 -26.30 -21.54
C ASN A 716 -0.94 -24.86 -21.08
N GLY A 717 -0.69 -24.52 -19.81
CA GLY A 717 -0.84 -23.14 -19.32
C GLY A 717 0.19 -22.18 -19.91
N VAL A 718 1.42 -22.64 -20.11
CA VAL A 718 2.48 -21.90 -20.82
C VAL A 718 2.11 -21.71 -22.29
N ARG A 719 1.76 -22.80 -22.98
CA ARG A 719 1.32 -22.76 -24.40
C ARG A 719 0.06 -21.94 -24.62
N SER A 720 -0.85 -21.81 -23.65
CA SER A 720 -2.02 -20.92 -23.78
C SER A 720 -1.67 -19.43 -23.72
N ALA A 721 -0.52 -19.05 -23.13
CA ALA A 721 0.00 -17.69 -23.21
C ALA A 721 0.63 -17.38 -24.59
N GLU A 722 1.20 -18.40 -25.24
CA GLU A 722 1.73 -18.31 -26.61
C GLU A 722 0.59 -18.36 -27.65
N ALA A 723 -0.28 -19.37 -27.57
CA ALA A 723 -1.32 -19.73 -28.55
C ALA A 723 -2.56 -18.83 -28.55
N ALA A 724 -2.55 -17.71 -27.83
CA ALA A 724 -3.53 -16.63 -28.00
C ALA A 724 -3.38 -15.88 -29.36
N ASP A 725 -2.71 -16.49 -30.34
CA ASP A 725 -2.35 -15.91 -31.64
C ASP A 725 -3.29 -16.32 -32.80
N ASP A 726 -4.00 -17.45 -32.72
CA ASP A 726 -4.39 -18.17 -33.96
C ASP A 726 -5.87 -18.57 -34.19
N ASP A 727 -6.80 -18.49 -33.22
CA ASP A 727 -8.17 -19.08 -33.40
C ASP A 727 -9.39 -18.20 -33.03
N GLN A 728 -9.20 -16.92 -32.68
CA GLN A 728 -10.32 -15.95 -32.65
C GLN A 728 -9.84 -14.61 -33.19
N GLY A 729 -10.55 -14.09 -34.20
CA GLY A 729 -10.12 -12.98 -35.09
C GLY A 729 -9.17 -11.98 -34.42
N ALA A 730 -7.90 -12.04 -34.80
CA ALA A 730 -6.76 -11.65 -33.96
C ALA A 730 -6.96 -10.30 -33.22
N PRO A 731 -6.83 -10.29 -31.87
CA PRO A 731 -6.93 -9.04 -31.10
C PRO A 731 -5.84 -8.07 -31.54
N GLN A 732 -6.22 -6.81 -31.78
CA GLN A 732 -5.30 -5.82 -32.34
C GLN A 732 -4.11 -5.60 -31.39
N SER A 733 -2.88 -5.74 -31.90
CA SER A 733 -1.66 -5.54 -31.12
C SER A 733 -1.44 -4.06 -30.78
N CYS A 734 -0.95 -3.79 -29.57
CA CYS A 734 -0.66 -2.45 -29.08
C CYS A 734 0.75 -2.40 -28.47
N ASN A 735 1.75 -1.87 -29.18
CA ASN A 735 3.06 -1.58 -28.60
C ASN A 735 3.00 -0.25 -27.82
N ILE A 736 2.52 -0.32 -26.59
CA ILE A 736 2.27 0.81 -25.70
C ILE A 736 3.53 1.67 -25.55
N THR A 737 4.71 1.05 -25.46
CA THR A 737 6.00 1.75 -25.34
C THR A 737 6.36 2.51 -26.61
N ALA A 738 6.17 1.91 -27.79
CA ALA A 738 6.44 2.59 -29.07
C ALA A 738 5.42 3.71 -29.33
N CYS A 739 4.15 3.49 -28.98
CA CYS A 739 3.07 4.45 -29.13
C CYS A 739 3.22 5.67 -28.22
N SER A 740 3.51 5.48 -26.93
CA SER A 740 3.69 6.59 -25.98
C SER A 740 4.89 7.47 -26.32
N ARG A 741 5.98 6.86 -26.82
CA ARG A 741 7.15 7.57 -27.35
C ARG A 741 6.88 8.32 -28.66
N SER A 742 6.06 7.75 -29.55
CA SER A 742 5.74 8.33 -30.85
C SER A 742 4.72 9.47 -30.77
N TYR A 743 3.75 9.40 -29.84
CA TYR A 743 2.60 10.30 -29.81
C TYR A 743 2.30 10.83 -28.40
N ARG A 744 2.55 12.12 -28.16
CA ARG A 744 2.23 12.80 -26.88
C ARG A 744 0.75 12.76 -26.49
N SER A 745 -0.14 12.50 -27.45
CA SER A 745 -1.60 12.43 -27.27
C SER A 745 -2.14 10.98 -27.19
N PHE A 746 -1.24 10.00 -27.10
CA PHE A 746 -1.57 8.59 -26.93
C PHE A 746 -2.36 8.34 -25.64
N ARG A 747 -3.28 7.38 -25.70
CA ARG A 747 -4.00 6.83 -24.55
C ARG A 747 -3.80 5.32 -24.57
N PRO A 748 -3.08 4.75 -23.58
CA PRO A 748 -2.93 3.30 -23.48
C PRO A 748 -4.28 2.57 -23.44
N SER A 749 -5.25 3.12 -22.69
CA SER A 749 -6.56 2.51 -22.41
C SER A 749 -7.47 2.22 -23.61
N ASP A 750 -7.18 2.79 -24.79
CA ASP A 750 -7.91 2.54 -26.04
C ASP A 750 -6.95 2.28 -27.23
N CYS A 751 -5.65 2.18 -26.96
CA CYS A 751 -4.56 2.14 -27.94
C CYS A 751 -4.61 3.24 -29.03
N THR A 752 -5.26 4.38 -28.79
CA THR A 752 -5.36 5.46 -29.79
C THR A 752 -4.45 6.64 -29.49
N TYR A 753 -4.15 7.44 -30.52
CA TYR A 753 -3.58 8.78 -30.40
C TYR A 753 -4.45 9.82 -31.12
N GLN A 754 -4.29 11.09 -30.76
CA GLN A 754 -4.97 12.21 -31.42
C GLN A 754 -3.98 12.94 -32.35
N PRO A 755 -4.10 12.84 -33.68
CA PRO A 755 -3.33 13.67 -34.61
C PRO A 755 -3.71 15.15 -34.49
N TYR A 756 -2.86 16.04 -35.01
CA TYR A 756 -3.07 17.50 -34.97
C TYR A 756 -4.35 17.95 -35.71
N SER A 757 -4.81 17.15 -36.68
CA SER A 757 -6.10 17.32 -37.36
C SER A 757 -6.82 15.98 -37.53
N GLY A 758 -8.15 15.97 -37.35
CA GLY A 758 -9.00 14.79 -37.43
C GLY A 758 -9.45 14.25 -36.06
N GLY A 759 -10.06 13.06 -36.03
CA GLY A 759 -10.39 12.33 -34.79
C GLY A 759 -9.24 11.43 -34.31
N ARG A 760 -9.42 10.78 -33.14
CA ARG A 760 -8.46 9.80 -32.62
C ARG A 760 -8.32 8.61 -33.57
N ARG A 761 -7.11 8.08 -33.69
CA ARG A 761 -6.75 6.94 -34.56
C ARG A 761 -6.02 5.88 -33.75
N LEU A 762 -6.18 4.61 -34.13
CA LEU A 762 -5.42 3.51 -33.52
C LEU A 762 -3.92 3.69 -33.75
N CYS A 763 -3.11 3.25 -32.78
CA CYS A 763 -1.67 3.15 -32.93
C CYS A 763 -1.28 1.72 -33.39
N GLU A 764 -0.80 1.60 -34.62
CA GLU A 764 -0.41 0.33 -35.26
C GLU A 764 1.12 0.14 -35.23
N LYS A 765 1.76 0.46 -34.10
CA LYS A 765 3.23 0.44 -33.93
C LYS A 765 3.76 -0.86 -33.34
#